data_AF-A0A9D2US55-F1
#
_entry.id   AF-A0A9D2US55-F1
#
_cell.length_a   1.000
_cell.length_b   1.000
_cell.length_c   1.000
_cell.angle_alpha   90.00
_cell.angle_beta   90.00
_cell.angle_gamma   90.00
#
_symmetry.space_group_name_H-M   'P 1'
#
loop_
_entity.id
_entity.type
_entity.pdbx_description
1 polymer ?
#
loop_
_entity_poly.entity_id
_entity_poly.type
_entity_poly.pdbx_seq_one_letter_code
_entity_poly.pdbx_strand_id
1 'polypeptide(L)'
;MEQDSLLRRLKQSAQQSLSIFPNLNELYLDQMALIGQLNAQNLFKIYQEQHRIDLLNGMFYIQFYTPKDLDQQRAHVLAEAHFDFKQAKAEALEDFFFQDIYFLTGDLKPQHSLFLRDKAKSLRQILIDQVYAWVEGPKRVAECLSQISAVQAEIMDSLMIQAELYHQPLLYAYVQHGQEIPVEILNRLQQVFSLHYLQSNEFLSIQSLMDSLDEFCFSAAEFLHPATLRIMALSFENRFNLYELNEHIDDIRLLYRHAEEQSNLLGFVRLMNREIWQRDDLLSKRNFLENDSYLWQKKVANFPLFDCKRTVNWLFKQSAEVLDWLSMNIQHSSVRVAATALSFIDSHHIHPQIILATLQYFQYVAARLFIHSAHQYAIQYGWFQHQQNQKVALKGTGQAYEDQRIAISPSILYLDEWRGLLRDMALNDHMTKKVYTNLSRVMQAFMQHLYKATQDLPVDVLAYIRPQTQQDRDFYHVLQRNRIPFVEFRKRFYLQNQHVRESVFNGYVRDYLPEYFSTHADVAKNLTWSSLFAQAVAWHNHIQKQEIVAKLKKEFALASWTARTQAPFLLYFNWRFEELKSLDRILEEARIFRNCLAASYAQRIVEGEYVAFRMSHPDIHLPLILGCQLQDGHVIFDQLEYPNNQKAELEYINIAQHFIDWLNLQA
;
A
#
# COMPACT_ATOMS: atom_id res chain seq x y z
N MET A 1 -25.21 17.47 26.56
CA MET A 1 -26.17 18.58 26.73
C MET A 1 -26.00 19.31 28.06
N GLU A 2 -25.88 18.62 29.20
CA GLU A 2 -25.66 19.30 30.50
C GLU A 2 -24.29 20.01 30.62
N GLN A 3 -23.20 19.38 30.16
CA GLN A 3 -21.86 20.02 30.18
C GLN A 3 -21.78 21.30 29.32
N ASP A 4 -22.36 21.32 28.12
CA ASP A 4 -22.40 22.52 27.27
C ASP A 4 -23.22 23.66 27.90
N SER A 5 -24.26 23.31 28.66
CA SER A 5 -25.08 24.30 29.37
C SER A 5 -24.34 24.91 30.57
N LEU A 6 -23.53 24.11 31.27
CA LEU A 6 -22.66 24.57 32.36
C LEU A 6 -21.55 25.47 31.82
N LEU A 7 -20.88 25.06 30.74
CA LEU A 7 -19.81 25.84 30.10
C LEU A 7 -20.30 27.20 29.61
N ARG A 8 -21.52 27.28 29.06
CA ARG A 8 -22.12 28.58 28.66
C ARG A 8 -22.40 29.48 29.85
N ARG A 9 -22.93 28.94 30.95
CA ARG A 9 -23.22 29.70 32.16
C ARG A 9 -21.93 30.22 32.81
N LEU A 10 -20.91 29.36 32.91
CA LEU A 10 -19.58 29.75 33.38
C LEU A 10 -18.92 30.80 32.49
N LYS A 11 -19.04 30.69 31.16
CA LYS A 11 -18.54 31.70 30.22
C LYS A 11 -19.21 33.06 30.47
N GLN A 12 -20.54 33.09 30.62
CA GLN A 12 -21.27 34.34 30.86
C GLN A 12 -20.87 34.99 32.19
N SER A 13 -20.81 34.22 33.27
CA SER A 13 -20.38 34.73 34.58
C SER A 13 -18.93 35.20 34.56
N ALA A 14 -18.03 34.45 33.91
CA ALA A 14 -16.63 34.85 33.76
C ALA A 14 -16.50 36.17 32.97
N GLN A 15 -17.21 36.32 31.85
CA GLN A 15 -17.22 37.56 31.05
C GLN A 15 -17.77 38.76 31.84
N GLN A 16 -18.82 38.56 32.63
CA GLN A 16 -19.35 39.59 33.51
C GLN A 16 -18.32 39.98 34.58
N SER A 17 -17.63 39.00 35.18
CA SER A 17 -16.53 39.26 36.11
C SER A 17 -15.41 40.06 35.44
N LEU A 18 -14.98 39.74 34.21
CA LEU A 18 -13.94 40.52 33.51
C LEU A 18 -14.31 42.03 33.42
N SER A 19 -15.58 42.37 33.22
CA SER A 19 -16.01 43.78 33.13
C SER A 19 -15.96 44.54 34.46
N ILE A 20 -15.96 43.83 35.58
CA ILE A 20 -16.03 44.38 36.95
C ILE A 20 -14.66 44.39 37.61
N PHE A 21 -13.77 43.49 37.20
CA PHE A 21 -12.46 43.25 37.79
C PHE A 21 -11.31 43.59 36.81
N PRO A 22 -10.69 44.78 36.92
CA PRO A 22 -9.63 45.21 36.00
C PRO A 22 -8.46 44.22 35.90
N ASN A 23 -8.02 43.66 37.04
CA ASN A 23 -6.90 42.71 37.08
C ASN A 23 -7.21 41.40 36.34
N LEU A 24 -8.47 40.94 36.38
CA LEU A 24 -8.90 39.75 35.64
C LEU A 24 -9.05 40.04 34.15
N ASN A 25 -9.49 41.26 33.80
CA ASN A 25 -9.52 41.70 32.41
C ASN A 25 -8.11 41.78 31.80
N GLU A 26 -7.14 42.31 32.55
CA GLU A 26 -5.73 42.34 32.13
C GLU A 26 -5.18 40.92 31.92
N LEU A 27 -5.47 39.98 32.83
CA LEU A 27 -5.14 38.56 32.66
C LEU A 27 -5.75 37.97 31.37
N TYR A 28 -6.99 38.30 31.06
CA TYR A 28 -7.63 37.86 29.81
C TYR A 28 -6.96 38.48 28.57
N LEU A 29 -6.66 39.78 28.60
CA LEU A 29 -5.98 40.48 27.50
C LEU A 29 -4.58 39.91 27.25
N ASP A 30 -3.84 39.56 28.30
CA ASP A 30 -2.52 38.94 28.18
C ASP A 30 -2.59 37.54 27.55
N GLN A 31 -3.59 36.74 27.93
CA GLN A 31 -3.85 35.46 27.25
C GLN A 31 -4.16 35.68 25.77
N MET A 32 -5.04 36.63 25.45
CA MET A 32 -5.41 36.96 24.07
C MET A 32 -4.24 37.52 23.26
N ALA A 33 -3.31 38.24 23.88
CA ALA A 33 -2.11 38.75 23.19
C ALA A 33 -1.19 37.61 22.73
N LEU A 34 -1.09 36.53 23.52
CA LEU A 34 -0.33 35.34 23.14
C LEU A 34 -0.99 34.55 22.01
N ILE A 35 -2.31 34.35 22.10
CA ILE A 35 -3.02 33.52 21.11
C ILE A 35 -3.49 34.29 19.87
N GLY A 36 -3.60 35.61 19.93
CA GLY A 36 -4.25 36.43 18.90
C GLY A 36 -3.53 36.41 17.56
N GLN A 37 -2.24 36.06 17.55
CA GLN A 37 -1.47 35.86 16.33
C GLN A 37 -1.46 34.41 15.86
N LEU A 38 -1.85 33.45 16.70
CA LEU A 38 -1.81 32.02 16.36
C LEU A 38 -2.97 31.63 15.46
N ASN A 39 -2.64 31.02 14.33
CA ASN A 39 -3.56 30.38 13.42
C ASN A 39 -2.94 29.07 12.90
N ALA A 40 -3.71 28.28 12.14
CA ALA A 40 -3.23 26.99 11.67
C ALA A 40 -2.03 27.10 10.69
N GLN A 41 -1.85 28.24 10.03
CA GLN A 41 -0.78 28.45 9.03
C GLN A 41 0.56 28.86 9.64
N ASN A 42 0.57 29.50 10.81
CA ASN A 42 1.80 29.89 11.50
C ASN A 42 2.07 29.06 12.77
N LEU A 43 1.28 28.02 12.99
CA LEU A 43 1.48 27.07 14.08
C LEU A 43 2.74 26.22 13.87
N PHE A 44 2.98 25.82 12.61
CA PHE A 44 4.12 25.01 12.18
C PHE A 44 4.84 25.76 11.08
N LYS A 45 6.10 26.14 11.30
CA LYS A 45 6.92 26.78 10.28
C LYS A 45 8.27 26.09 10.18
N ILE A 46 8.57 25.54 9.01
CA ILE A 46 9.79 24.78 8.77
C ILE A 46 10.82 25.65 8.06
N TYR A 47 12.03 25.72 8.61
CA TYR A 47 13.19 26.37 8.00
C TYR A 47 14.14 25.28 7.52
N GLN A 48 13.98 24.89 6.26
CA GLN A 48 14.68 23.76 5.67
C GLN A 48 16.21 23.92 5.72
N GLU A 49 16.71 25.12 5.39
CA GLU A 49 18.15 25.42 5.39
C GLU A 49 18.78 25.39 6.79
N GLN A 50 17.98 25.63 7.83
CA GLN A 50 18.44 25.65 9.22
C GLN A 50 18.17 24.34 9.94
N HIS A 51 17.52 23.37 9.29
CA HIS A 51 17.05 22.14 9.93
C HIS A 51 16.30 22.45 11.24
N ARG A 52 15.34 23.37 11.18
CA ARG A 52 14.61 23.91 12.35
C ARG A 52 13.12 23.96 12.09
N ILE A 53 12.33 23.68 13.13
CA ILE A 53 10.88 23.87 13.14
C ILE A 53 10.55 24.92 14.19
N ASP A 54 9.97 26.05 13.78
CA ASP A 54 9.31 26.98 14.69
C ASP A 54 7.88 26.53 14.93
N LEU A 55 7.51 26.53 16.21
CA LEU A 55 6.21 26.14 16.69
C LEU A 55 5.56 27.34 17.39
N LEU A 56 4.23 27.43 17.26
CA LEU A 56 3.43 28.45 17.95
C LEU A 56 3.90 29.87 17.63
N ASN A 57 4.12 30.18 16.35
CA ASN A 57 4.61 31.48 15.90
C ASN A 57 5.94 31.90 16.57
N GLY A 58 6.84 30.94 16.81
CA GLY A 58 8.20 31.19 17.29
C GLY A 58 8.35 31.28 18.81
N MET A 59 7.34 30.88 19.59
CA MET A 59 7.47 30.79 21.05
C MET A 59 8.34 29.61 21.50
N PHE A 60 8.41 28.58 20.66
CA PHE A 60 9.12 27.33 20.87
C PHE A 60 9.69 26.86 19.53
N TYR A 61 10.90 26.30 19.51
CA TYR A 61 11.44 25.69 18.31
C TYR A 61 12.16 24.38 18.60
N ILE A 62 12.22 23.53 17.57
CA ILE A 62 12.97 22.28 17.61
C ILE A 62 14.11 22.40 16.61
N GLN A 63 15.34 22.27 17.10
CA GLN A 63 16.55 22.25 16.29
C GLN A 63 16.95 20.81 16.01
N PHE A 64 17.26 20.53 14.75
CA PHE A 64 17.73 19.22 14.32
C PHE A 64 19.23 19.27 14.01
N TYR A 65 19.94 18.26 14.49
CA TYR A 65 21.38 18.11 14.38
C TYR A 65 21.74 16.81 13.66
N THR A 66 23.01 16.72 13.25
CA THR A 66 23.58 15.51 12.67
C THR A 66 24.55 14.84 13.63
N PRO A 67 24.90 13.56 13.42
CA PRO A 67 26.00 12.91 14.14
C PRO A 67 27.31 13.70 14.16
N LYS A 68 27.62 14.43 13.08
CA LYS A 68 28.82 15.28 13.02
C LYS A 68 28.79 16.40 14.06
N ASP A 69 27.61 16.97 14.32
CA ASP A 69 27.42 18.01 15.34
C ASP A 69 27.55 17.44 16.76
N LEU A 70 27.04 16.22 16.96
CA LEU A 70 27.18 15.50 18.23
C LEU A 70 28.66 15.17 18.53
N ASP A 71 29.41 14.71 17.54
CA ASP A 71 30.83 14.37 17.69
C ASP A 71 31.68 15.62 17.97
N GLN A 72 31.25 16.78 17.46
CA GLN A 72 31.84 18.09 17.76
C GLN A 72 31.34 18.69 19.09
N GLN A 73 30.54 17.95 19.87
CA GLN A 73 29.94 18.38 21.13
C GLN A 73 29.12 19.68 21.01
N ARG A 74 28.55 19.95 19.83
CA ARG A 74 27.66 21.10 19.61
C ARG A 74 26.24 20.83 20.11
N ALA A 75 25.86 19.56 20.21
CA ALA A 75 24.58 19.09 20.72
C ALA A 75 24.76 17.73 21.42
N HIS A 76 23.77 17.34 22.24
CA HIS A 76 23.74 16.04 22.92
C HIS A 76 22.71 15.06 22.33
N VAL A 77 21.74 15.57 21.58
CA VAL A 77 20.64 14.83 20.96
C VAL A 77 20.44 15.28 19.51
N LEU A 78 19.71 14.50 18.71
CA LEU A 78 19.47 14.83 17.30
C LEU A 78 18.32 15.81 17.10
N ALA A 79 17.31 15.77 17.96
CA ALA A 79 16.24 16.76 18.03
C ALA A 79 16.23 17.40 19.42
N GLU A 80 16.43 18.71 19.49
CA GLU A 80 16.50 19.46 20.74
C GLU A 80 15.43 20.55 20.79
N ALA A 81 14.70 20.58 21.90
CA ALA A 81 13.64 21.52 22.21
C ALA A 81 14.22 22.81 22.83
N HIS A 82 13.87 23.97 22.27
CA HIS A 82 14.31 25.27 22.79
C HIS A 82 13.12 26.21 23.00
N PHE A 83 13.01 26.76 24.21
CA PHE A 83 11.94 27.66 24.62
C PHE A 83 12.44 29.10 24.64
N ASP A 84 12.03 29.88 23.64
CA ASP A 84 12.40 31.30 23.53
C ASP A 84 11.50 32.18 24.41
N PHE A 85 10.24 31.80 24.59
CA PHE A 85 9.29 32.59 25.38
C PHE A 85 9.54 32.43 26.90
N LYS A 86 10.03 33.51 27.54
CA LYS A 86 10.32 33.61 28.99
C LYS A 86 11.28 32.52 29.54
N GLN A 87 11.93 31.73 28.69
CA GLN A 87 12.70 30.53 29.08
C GLN A 87 11.88 29.53 29.93
N ALA A 88 10.55 29.62 29.88
CA ALA A 88 9.67 28.77 30.67
C ALA A 88 9.43 27.46 29.90
N LYS A 89 9.87 26.34 30.47
CA LYS A 89 9.63 25.01 29.91
C LYS A 89 8.12 24.74 29.78
N ALA A 90 7.75 24.08 28.69
CA ALA A 90 6.38 23.59 28.47
C ALA A 90 6.40 22.08 28.21
N GLU A 91 6.51 21.31 29.29
CA GLU A 91 6.66 19.85 29.26
C GLU A 91 5.54 19.18 28.45
N ALA A 92 4.27 19.58 28.64
CA ALA A 92 3.15 19.00 27.91
C ALA A 92 3.20 19.28 26.39
N LEU A 93 3.75 20.43 25.97
CA LEU A 93 3.97 20.71 24.54
C LEU A 93 5.15 19.90 24.00
N GLU A 94 6.24 19.84 24.75
CA GLU A 94 7.41 19.03 24.41
C GLU A 94 7.02 17.57 24.23
N ASP A 95 6.34 16.98 25.19
CA ASP A 95 5.82 15.60 25.13
C ASP A 95 4.90 15.40 23.93
N PHE A 96 4.02 16.37 23.66
CA PHE A 96 3.12 16.27 22.51
C PHE A 96 3.90 16.19 21.18
N PHE A 97 4.89 17.06 20.97
CA PHE A 97 5.66 17.08 19.74
C PHE A 97 6.69 15.94 19.64
N PHE A 98 7.25 15.49 20.76
CA PHE A 98 8.27 14.45 20.76
C PHE A 98 7.69 13.03 20.76
N GLN A 99 6.57 12.80 21.43
CA GLN A 99 6.02 11.45 21.65
C GLN A 99 4.73 11.21 20.88
N ASP A 100 3.83 12.20 20.84
CA ASP A 100 2.47 12.04 20.35
C ASP A 100 2.29 12.28 18.85
N ILE A 101 3.21 13.01 18.22
CA ILE A 101 3.26 13.26 16.78
C ILE A 101 4.18 12.25 16.11
N TYR A 102 3.64 11.58 15.10
CA TYR A 102 4.38 10.65 14.27
C TYR A 102 4.59 11.23 12.87
N PHE A 103 5.81 11.11 12.38
CA PHE A 103 6.21 11.42 11.02
C PHE A 103 6.19 10.16 10.17
N LEU A 104 5.54 10.23 9.01
CA LEU A 104 5.31 9.07 8.15
C LEU A 104 6.50 8.84 7.21
N THR A 105 6.96 7.60 7.12
CA THR A 105 8.12 7.17 6.31
C THR A 105 7.76 6.19 5.20
N GLY A 106 6.71 5.38 5.39
CA GLY A 106 6.32 4.33 4.43
C GLY A 106 4.83 4.25 4.13
N ASP A 107 3.95 4.32 5.15
CA ASP A 107 2.50 4.37 4.92
C ASP A 107 2.07 5.79 4.58
N LEU A 108 2.15 6.13 3.30
CA LEU A 108 1.84 7.47 2.80
C LEU A 108 0.35 7.69 2.54
N LYS A 109 -0.53 6.84 3.09
CA LYS A 109 -1.97 6.99 2.99
C LYS A 109 -2.47 8.18 3.82
N PRO A 110 -3.60 8.80 3.43
CA PRO A 110 -4.25 9.80 4.28
C PRO A 110 -4.50 9.26 5.69
N GLN A 111 -4.17 10.07 6.70
CA GLN A 111 -4.45 9.70 8.08
C GLN A 111 -5.96 9.68 8.36
N HIS A 112 -6.38 8.81 9.28
CA HIS A 112 -7.79 8.69 9.63
C HIS A 112 -8.31 9.98 10.28
N SER A 113 -9.45 10.50 9.79
CA SER A 113 -10.00 11.79 10.21
C SER A 113 -10.30 11.87 11.71
N LEU A 114 -10.77 10.78 12.34
CA LEU A 114 -10.99 10.75 13.79
C LEU A 114 -9.68 10.91 14.57
N PHE A 115 -8.59 10.27 14.12
CA PHE A 115 -7.29 10.37 14.78
C PHE A 115 -6.76 11.80 14.74
N LEU A 116 -6.78 12.41 13.54
CA LEU A 116 -6.39 13.82 13.37
C LEU A 116 -7.24 14.76 14.22
N ARG A 117 -8.56 14.51 14.28
CA ARG A 117 -9.48 15.32 15.07
C ARG A 117 -9.15 15.26 16.56
N ASP A 118 -8.82 14.08 17.07
CA ASP A 118 -8.49 13.90 18.49
C ASP A 118 -7.14 14.54 18.83
N LYS A 119 -6.14 14.41 17.95
CA LYS A 119 -4.84 15.10 18.10
C LYS A 119 -4.97 16.63 18.01
N ALA A 120 -5.79 17.14 17.09
CA ALA A 120 -6.09 18.57 16.99
C ALA A 120 -6.77 19.11 18.27
N LYS A 121 -7.74 18.37 18.83
CA LYS A 121 -8.38 18.75 20.10
C LYS A 121 -7.39 18.73 21.26
N SER A 122 -6.56 17.70 21.34
CA SER A 122 -5.52 17.56 22.37
C SER A 122 -4.54 18.71 22.31
N LEU A 123 -3.95 19.00 21.15
CA LEU A 123 -3.04 20.13 20.97
C LEU A 123 -3.69 21.46 21.35
N ARG A 124 -4.92 21.70 20.91
CA ARG A 124 -5.64 22.94 21.27
C ARG A 124 -5.83 23.08 22.78
N GLN A 125 -6.13 21.99 23.48
CA GLN A 125 -6.28 22.00 24.93
C GLN A 125 -4.94 22.26 25.63
N ILE A 126 -3.87 21.57 25.23
CA ILE A 126 -2.52 21.78 25.77
C ILE A 126 -2.07 23.23 25.58
N LEU A 127 -2.37 23.83 24.43
CA LEU A 127 -2.06 25.24 24.16
C LEU A 127 -2.80 26.20 25.08
N ILE A 128 -4.10 25.96 25.31
CA ILE A 128 -4.90 26.77 26.22
C ILE A 128 -4.32 26.70 27.64
N ASP A 129 -4.00 25.50 28.10
CA ASP A 129 -3.47 25.27 29.46
C ASP A 129 -2.08 25.90 29.61
N GLN A 130 -1.23 25.78 28.59
CA GLN A 130 0.12 26.35 28.59
C GLN A 130 0.11 27.88 28.54
N VAL A 131 -0.75 28.49 27.72
CA VAL A 131 -0.94 29.95 27.68
C VAL A 131 -1.38 30.46 29.05
N TYR A 132 -2.30 29.74 29.71
CA TYR A 132 -2.75 30.10 31.05
C TYR A 132 -1.63 30.02 32.10
N ALA A 133 -0.74 29.03 31.99
CA ALA A 133 0.45 28.91 32.83
C ALA A 133 1.46 30.04 32.58
N TRP A 134 1.73 30.40 31.32
CA TRP A 134 2.70 31.43 30.93
C TRP A 134 2.35 32.85 31.40
N VAL A 135 1.06 33.14 31.61
CA VAL A 135 0.58 34.41 32.18
C VAL A 135 0.42 34.36 33.70
N GLU A 136 0.91 33.31 34.36
CA GLU A 136 0.75 33.05 35.80
C GLU A 136 -0.72 33.07 36.26
N GLY A 137 -1.63 32.54 35.42
CA GLY A 137 -3.08 32.63 35.61
C GLY A 137 -3.58 32.30 37.01
N PRO A 138 -3.30 31.10 37.56
CA PRO A 138 -3.76 30.72 38.90
C PRO A 138 -3.29 31.68 40.00
N LYS A 139 -2.04 32.18 39.90
CA LYS A 139 -1.46 33.09 40.88
C LYS A 139 -2.09 34.48 40.79
N ARG A 140 -2.28 35.02 39.59
CA ARG A 140 -2.95 36.32 39.38
C ARG A 140 -4.41 36.29 39.82
N VAL A 141 -5.12 35.18 39.62
CA VAL A 141 -6.48 35.02 40.16
C VAL A 141 -6.44 34.98 41.69
N ALA A 142 -5.51 34.24 42.30
CA ALA A 142 -5.36 34.21 43.76
C ALA A 142 -5.04 35.60 44.35
N GLU A 143 -4.14 36.35 43.72
CA GLU A 143 -3.82 37.73 44.09
C GLU A 143 -5.05 38.63 43.98
N CYS A 144 -5.83 38.51 42.90
CA CYS A 144 -7.08 39.25 42.73
C CYS A 144 -8.10 38.92 43.83
N LEU A 145 -8.23 37.65 44.20
CA LEU A 145 -9.14 37.22 45.27
C LEU A 145 -8.69 37.73 46.65
N SER A 146 -7.38 37.86 46.90
CA SER A 146 -6.86 38.40 48.16
C SER A 146 -7.08 39.91 48.34
N GLN A 147 -7.28 40.63 47.23
CA GLN A 147 -7.43 42.10 47.21
C GLN A 147 -8.90 42.53 46.98
N ILE A 148 -9.84 41.59 47.00
CA ILE A 148 -11.24 41.85 46.68
C ILE A 148 -11.94 42.62 47.81
N SER A 149 -12.73 43.64 47.47
CA SER A 149 -13.57 44.35 48.45
C SER A 149 -14.84 43.57 48.77
N ALA A 150 -15.50 43.89 49.90
CA ALA A 150 -16.74 43.22 50.30
C ALA A 150 -17.86 43.30 49.24
N VAL A 151 -18.03 44.47 48.60
CA VAL A 151 -19.02 44.66 47.52
C VAL A 151 -18.68 43.81 46.30
N GLN A 152 -17.40 43.74 45.94
CA GLN A 152 -16.94 42.91 44.84
C GLN A 152 -17.09 41.42 45.13
N ALA A 153 -16.88 40.99 46.39
CA ALA A 153 -17.06 39.62 46.82
C ALA A 153 -18.54 39.18 46.74
N GLU A 154 -19.49 40.03 47.15
CA GLU A 154 -20.94 39.77 46.98
C GLU A 154 -21.33 39.61 45.50
N ILE A 155 -20.81 40.49 44.64
CA ILE A 155 -21.05 40.44 43.20
C ILE A 155 -20.51 39.14 42.60
N MET A 156 -19.26 38.78 42.92
CA MET A 156 -18.65 37.55 42.42
C MET A 156 -19.39 36.31 42.95
N ASP A 157 -19.78 36.28 44.23
CA ASP A 157 -20.60 35.20 44.79
C ASP A 157 -21.94 35.07 44.05
N SER A 158 -22.63 36.18 43.77
CA SER A 158 -23.86 36.17 42.97
C SER A 158 -23.64 35.56 41.59
N LEU A 159 -22.56 35.94 40.89
CA LEU A 159 -22.24 35.45 39.54
C LEU A 159 -21.89 33.96 39.53
N MET A 160 -21.14 33.49 40.54
CA MET A 160 -20.68 32.11 40.62
C MET A 160 -21.76 31.15 41.11
N ILE A 161 -22.67 31.61 41.99
CA ILE A 161 -23.87 30.86 42.40
C ILE A 161 -24.82 30.71 41.22
N GLN A 162 -25.03 31.78 40.43
CA GLN A 162 -25.84 31.70 39.20
C GLN A 162 -25.27 30.72 38.16
N ALA A 163 -23.94 30.59 38.11
CA ALA A 163 -23.27 29.61 37.25
C ALA A 163 -23.17 28.20 37.84
N GLU A 164 -23.75 27.96 39.04
CA GLU A 164 -23.71 26.68 39.76
C GLU A 164 -22.28 26.21 40.10
N LEU A 165 -21.32 27.14 40.26
CA LEU A 165 -19.96 26.81 40.68
C LEU A 165 -19.93 26.36 42.16
N TYR A 166 -20.74 27.01 42.99
CA TYR A 166 -21.00 26.70 44.41
C TYR A 166 -22.37 27.27 44.83
N HIS A 167 -22.85 26.94 46.03
CA HIS A 167 -24.23 27.24 46.46
C HIS A 167 -24.36 28.26 47.60
N GLN A 168 -23.24 28.69 48.20
CA GLN A 168 -23.24 29.63 49.33
C GLN A 168 -22.22 30.75 49.09
N PRO A 169 -22.42 31.96 49.63
CA PRO A 169 -21.51 33.08 49.42
C PRO A 169 -20.20 32.87 50.20
N LEU A 170 -19.20 32.31 49.51
CA LEU A 170 -17.92 31.92 50.09
C LEU A 170 -16.90 33.07 50.07
N LEU A 171 -16.94 33.91 49.03
CA LEU A 171 -16.00 35.03 48.89
C LEU A 171 -16.33 36.14 49.88
N TYR A 172 -17.61 36.43 50.08
CA TYR A 172 -18.05 37.40 51.08
C TYR A 172 -17.68 36.94 52.50
N ALA A 173 -17.88 35.66 52.81
CA ALA A 173 -17.50 35.08 54.09
C ALA A 173 -15.98 35.09 54.32
N TYR A 174 -15.18 34.90 53.27
CA TYR A 174 -13.72 35.06 53.32
C TYR A 174 -13.32 36.51 53.68
N VAL A 175 -13.89 37.51 53.02
CA VAL A 175 -13.55 38.93 53.25
C VAL A 175 -14.04 39.45 54.61
N GLN A 176 -15.25 39.08 55.02
CA GLN A 176 -15.87 39.63 56.24
C GLN A 176 -15.57 38.84 57.51
N HIS A 177 -15.38 37.52 57.38
CA HIS A 177 -15.28 36.61 58.52
C HIS A 177 -13.94 35.85 58.56
N GLY A 178 -13.05 36.05 57.57
CA GLY A 178 -11.76 35.36 57.50
C GLY A 178 -11.88 33.86 57.28
N GLN A 179 -13.02 33.37 56.77
CA GLN A 179 -13.24 31.94 56.52
C GLN A 179 -12.47 31.48 55.29
N GLU A 180 -11.64 30.45 55.41
CA GLU A 180 -10.89 29.92 54.28
C GLU A 180 -11.80 29.38 53.18
N ILE A 181 -11.47 29.71 51.93
CA ILE A 181 -12.15 29.18 50.75
C ILE A 181 -11.70 27.72 50.57
N PRO A 182 -12.64 26.75 50.43
CA PRO A 182 -12.27 25.36 50.17
C PRO A 182 -11.37 25.22 48.94
N VAL A 183 -10.30 24.44 49.06
CA VAL A 183 -9.25 24.30 48.03
C VAL A 183 -9.82 23.88 46.66
N GLU A 184 -10.80 22.98 46.64
CA GLU A 184 -11.45 22.54 45.40
C GLU A 184 -12.18 23.67 44.68
N ILE A 185 -12.81 24.58 45.44
CA ILE A 185 -13.53 25.74 44.90
C ILE A 185 -12.54 26.80 44.43
N LEU A 186 -11.47 27.03 45.20
CA LEU A 186 -10.39 27.93 44.81
C LEU A 186 -9.76 27.48 43.48
N ASN A 187 -9.46 26.19 43.33
CA ASN A 187 -8.92 25.64 42.08
C ASN A 187 -9.88 25.83 40.91
N ARG A 188 -11.19 25.64 41.11
CA ARG A 188 -12.19 25.88 40.07
C ARG A 188 -12.28 27.37 39.70
N LEU A 189 -12.33 28.26 40.68
CA LEU A 189 -12.33 29.71 40.46
C LEU A 189 -11.08 30.17 39.69
N GLN A 190 -9.92 29.62 40.03
CA GLN A 190 -8.68 29.85 39.30
C GLN A 190 -8.75 29.36 37.85
N GLN A 191 -9.56 28.38 37.50
CA GLN A 191 -9.63 27.86 36.12
C GLN A 191 -10.67 28.58 35.25
N VAL A 192 -11.72 29.15 35.85
CA VAL A 192 -12.84 29.81 35.14
C VAL A 192 -12.38 30.98 34.25
N PHE A 193 -11.26 31.62 34.58
CA PHE A 193 -10.70 32.74 33.82
C PHE A 193 -9.70 32.34 32.72
N SER A 194 -9.55 31.04 32.46
CA SER A 194 -8.77 30.54 31.32
C SER A 194 -9.54 30.67 30.00
N LEU A 195 -8.79 30.68 28.89
CA LEU A 195 -9.38 30.63 27.55
C LEU A 195 -10.26 29.40 27.29
N HIS A 196 -10.07 28.30 28.06
CA HIS A 196 -10.91 27.12 27.97
C HIS A 196 -12.39 27.46 28.17
N TYR A 197 -12.72 28.33 29.13
CA TYR A 197 -14.09 28.74 29.40
C TYR A 197 -14.49 29.99 28.62
N LEU A 198 -13.56 30.92 28.41
CA LEU A 198 -13.85 32.21 27.78
C LEU A 198 -13.97 32.13 26.24
N GLN A 199 -13.23 31.23 25.59
CA GLN A 199 -13.01 31.20 24.13
C GLN A 199 -13.09 29.77 23.50
N SER A 200 -13.72 28.80 24.17
CA SER A 200 -13.72 27.35 23.82
C SER A 200 -13.97 26.98 22.34
N ASN A 201 -14.77 27.77 21.62
CA ASN A 201 -15.19 27.51 20.24
C ASN A 201 -14.59 28.46 19.20
N GLU A 202 -13.91 29.53 19.62
CA GLU A 202 -13.43 30.60 18.73
C GLU A 202 -11.93 30.49 18.45
N PHE A 203 -11.15 29.98 19.41
CA PHE A 203 -9.71 29.77 19.26
C PHE A 203 -9.39 28.49 18.46
N LEU A 204 -8.56 28.62 17.41
CA LEU A 204 -8.06 27.56 16.51
C LEU A 204 -9.14 26.55 16.08
N SER A 205 -9.70 26.74 14.88
CA SER A 205 -10.66 25.79 14.32
C SER A 205 -10.06 24.39 14.21
N ILE A 206 -10.76 23.39 14.74
CA ILE A 206 -10.30 21.99 14.69
C ILE A 206 -10.03 21.53 13.26
N GLN A 207 -10.84 21.93 12.28
CA GLN A 207 -10.63 21.54 10.89
C GLN A 207 -9.31 22.05 10.31
N SER A 208 -9.06 23.37 10.37
CA SER A 208 -7.78 23.92 9.87
C SER A 208 -6.57 23.32 10.61
N LEU A 209 -6.72 23.02 11.90
CA LEU A 209 -5.66 22.38 12.68
C LEU A 209 -5.42 20.93 12.24
N MET A 210 -6.47 20.18 11.90
CA MET A 210 -6.33 18.83 11.32
C MET A 210 -5.56 18.88 10.01
N ASP A 211 -5.88 19.83 9.14
CA ASP A 211 -5.23 19.96 7.82
C ASP A 211 -3.72 20.29 7.99
N SER A 212 -3.39 21.25 8.85
CA SER A 212 -1.98 21.60 9.16
C SER A 212 -1.23 20.47 9.87
N LEU A 213 -1.87 19.72 10.78
CA LEU A 213 -1.26 18.58 11.45
C LEU A 213 -1.00 17.44 10.46
N ASP A 214 -1.93 17.19 9.54
CA ASP A 214 -1.73 16.19 8.49
C ASP A 214 -0.53 16.56 7.63
N GLU A 215 -0.44 17.79 7.12
CA GLU A 215 0.76 18.27 6.39
C GLU A 215 2.05 18.11 7.20
N PHE A 216 2.03 18.49 8.48
CA PHE A 216 3.19 18.40 9.35
C PHE A 216 3.69 16.95 9.53
N CYS A 217 2.80 15.97 9.64
CA CYS A 217 3.17 14.54 9.73
C CYS A 217 3.92 14.00 8.49
N PHE A 218 3.79 14.64 7.32
CA PHE A 218 4.50 14.26 6.09
C PHE A 218 5.78 15.09 5.84
N SER A 219 6.11 16.02 6.73
CA SER A 219 7.15 17.03 6.49
C SER A 219 8.57 16.65 6.94
N ALA A 220 8.81 15.41 7.37
CA ALA A 220 10.12 14.99 7.90
C ALA A 220 11.30 15.23 6.95
N ALA A 221 11.08 15.10 5.64
CA ALA A 221 12.09 15.39 4.61
C ALA A 221 12.47 16.87 4.51
N GLU A 222 11.67 17.77 5.07
CA GLU A 222 11.91 19.20 5.01
C GLU A 222 12.84 19.68 6.13
N PHE A 223 12.85 19.02 7.29
CA PHE A 223 13.65 19.45 8.44
C PHE A 223 14.78 18.49 8.82
N LEU A 224 14.70 17.19 8.51
CA LEU A 224 15.78 16.24 8.79
C LEU A 224 16.84 16.24 7.69
N HIS A 225 18.10 16.01 8.10
CA HIS A 225 19.16 15.72 7.14
C HIS A 225 18.83 14.42 6.36
N PRO A 226 19.04 14.37 5.03
CA PRO A 226 18.66 13.22 4.21
C PRO A 226 19.21 11.88 4.70
N ALA A 227 20.47 11.85 5.18
CA ALA A 227 21.08 10.64 5.72
C ALA A 227 20.39 10.17 7.01
N THR A 228 20.00 11.09 7.91
CA THR A 228 19.28 10.77 9.15
C THR A 228 17.89 10.24 8.83
N LEU A 229 17.15 10.95 7.97
CA LEU A 229 15.83 10.50 7.52
C LEU A 229 15.90 9.12 6.87
N ARG A 230 16.93 8.89 6.05
CA ARG A 230 17.13 7.61 5.37
C ARG A 230 17.29 6.46 6.35
N ILE A 231 18.08 6.64 7.41
CA ILE A 231 18.29 5.62 8.45
C ILE A 231 16.97 5.37 9.19
N MET A 232 16.28 6.44 9.60
CA MET A 232 15.01 6.33 10.31
C MET A 232 13.93 5.64 9.48
N ALA A 233 13.84 5.94 8.18
CA ALA A 233 12.88 5.31 7.28
C ALA A 233 13.14 3.81 7.07
N LEU A 234 14.39 3.35 7.26
CA LEU A 234 14.74 1.92 7.22
C LEU A 234 14.52 1.21 8.56
N SER A 235 14.71 1.90 9.68
CA SER A 235 14.47 1.36 11.02
C SER A 235 12.98 1.29 11.36
N PHE A 236 12.21 2.28 10.91
CA PHE A 236 10.78 2.40 11.13
C PHE A 236 10.02 2.34 9.81
N GLU A 237 9.42 1.18 9.51
CA GLU A 237 8.79 0.92 8.22
C GLU A 237 7.64 1.86 7.87
N ASN A 238 6.89 2.33 8.87
CA ASN A 238 5.69 3.13 8.63
C ASN A 238 5.82 4.58 9.12
N ARG A 239 6.32 4.77 10.34
CA ARG A 239 6.36 6.07 11.02
C ARG A 239 7.29 6.06 12.23
N PHE A 240 7.76 7.24 12.63
CA PHE A 240 8.54 7.44 13.86
C PHE A 240 8.17 8.77 14.54
N ASN A 241 8.50 8.96 15.82
CA ASN A 241 8.40 10.25 16.53
C ASN A 241 9.80 10.79 16.92
N LEU A 242 9.87 12.03 17.44
CA LEU A 242 11.18 12.64 17.74
C LEU A 242 11.87 12.03 18.97
N TYR A 243 11.09 11.45 19.88
CA TYR A 243 11.65 10.67 20.98
C TYR A 243 12.40 9.43 20.46
N GLU A 244 11.76 8.65 19.57
CA GLU A 244 12.36 7.49 18.89
C GLU A 244 13.59 7.88 18.06
N LEU A 245 13.58 9.07 17.43
CA LEU A 245 14.76 9.62 16.74
C LEU A 245 15.95 9.78 17.70
N ASN A 246 15.72 10.31 18.90
CA ASN A 246 16.77 10.50 19.90
C ASN A 246 17.21 9.17 20.54
N GLU A 247 16.30 8.21 20.74
CA GLU A 247 16.65 6.87 21.23
C GLU A 247 17.51 6.07 20.21
N HIS A 248 17.50 6.47 18.93
CA HIS A 248 18.26 5.79 17.86
C HIS A 248 19.59 6.48 17.49
N ILE A 249 20.08 7.41 18.32
CA ILE A 249 21.36 8.11 18.08
C ILE A 249 22.51 7.16 17.77
N ASP A 250 22.66 6.08 18.53
CA ASP A 250 23.78 5.15 18.37
C ASP A 250 23.74 4.49 16.99
N ASP A 251 22.60 3.93 16.60
CA ASP A 251 22.45 3.29 15.29
C ASP A 251 22.59 4.29 14.14
N ILE A 252 22.09 5.51 14.32
CA ILE A 252 22.29 6.61 13.36
C ILE A 252 23.78 6.93 13.22
N ARG A 253 24.53 7.05 14.31
CA ARG A 253 25.99 7.29 14.27
C ARG A 253 26.74 6.19 13.53
N LEU A 254 26.41 4.92 13.79
CA LEU A 254 27.04 3.78 13.12
C LEU A 254 26.85 3.81 11.60
N LEU A 255 25.68 4.26 11.15
CA LEU A 255 25.27 4.18 9.74
C LEU A 255 25.40 5.48 8.96
N TYR A 256 25.63 6.61 9.63
CA TYR A 256 25.57 7.94 9.03
C TYR A 256 26.46 8.09 7.80
N ARG A 257 27.72 7.66 7.90
CA ARG A 257 28.68 7.71 6.79
C ARG A 257 28.21 6.87 5.60
N HIS A 258 27.72 5.66 5.85
CA HIS A 258 27.19 4.78 4.80
C HIS A 258 25.93 5.36 4.15
N ALA A 259 25.09 6.05 4.92
CA ALA A 259 23.92 6.74 4.42
C ALA A 259 24.28 7.95 3.53
N GLU A 260 25.39 8.64 3.81
CA GLU A 260 25.91 9.73 2.95
C GLU A 260 26.58 9.17 1.67
N GLU A 261 27.41 8.15 1.79
CA GLU A 261 28.20 7.64 0.65
C GLU A 261 27.42 6.69 -0.26
N GLN A 262 26.57 5.83 0.32
CA GLN A 262 25.89 4.71 -0.38
C GLN A 262 24.44 4.53 0.10
N SER A 263 23.70 5.64 0.18
CA SER A 263 22.30 5.72 0.64
C SER A 263 21.35 4.67 0.03
N ASN A 264 21.53 4.36 -1.26
CA ASN A 264 20.69 3.42 -2.00
C ASN A 264 20.89 1.96 -1.52
N LEU A 265 22.08 1.59 -1.07
CA LEU A 265 22.40 0.24 -0.59
C LEU A 265 22.10 0.03 0.88
N LEU A 266 21.80 1.11 1.62
CA LEU A 266 21.63 1.08 3.07
C LEU A 266 20.56 0.09 3.53
N GLY A 267 19.53 -0.18 2.72
CA GLY A 267 18.51 -1.18 3.02
C GLY A 267 19.05 -2.61 3.24
N PHE A 268 20.26 -2.94 2.77
CA PHE A 268 20.89 -4.25 3.03
C PHE A 268 21.51 -4.37 4.43
N VAL A 269 21.78 -3.25 5.11
CA VAL A 269 22.40 -3.25 6.45
C VAL A 269 21.53 -3.97 7.49
N ARG A 270 20.20 -3.94 7.36
CA ARG A 270 19.26 -4.70 8.24
C ARG A 270 19.42 -6.22 8.18
N LEU A 271 20.14 -6.71 7.16
CA LEU A 271 20.47 -8.11 6.95
C LEU A 271 21.88 -8.45 7.45
N MET A 272 22.65 -7.45 7.87
CA MET A 272 24.02 -7.56 8.38
C MET A 272 24.04 -7.50 9.91
N ASN A 273 25.04 -8.10 10.54
CA ASN A 273 25.18 -8.06 11.99
C ASN A 273 25.51 -6.64 12.47
N ARG A 274 24.96 -6.21 13.61
CA ARG A 274 25.15 -4.83 14.10
C ARG A 274 26.61 -4.51 14.43
N GLU A 275 27.39 -5.50 14.89
CA GLU A 275 28.78 -5.28 15.34
C GLU A 275 29.71 -4.81 14.24
N ILE A 276 29.34 -5.03 12.97
CA ILE A 276 30.18 -4.71 11.82
C ILE A 276 29.74 -3.42 11.10
N TRP A 277 28.67 -2.76 11.56
CA TRP A 277 28.10 -1.59 10.88
C TRP A 277 29.07 -0.41 10.76
N GLN A 278 30.12 -0.34 11.58
CA GLN A 278 31.14 0.70 11.51
C GLN A 278 32.20 0.46 10.42
N ARG A 279 32.22 -0.72 9.78
CA ARG A 279 33.28 -1.07 8.83
C ARG A 279 33.16 -0.25 7.55
N ASP A 280 34.26 0.39 7.14
CA ASP A 280 34.34 1.15 5.88
C ASP A 280 33.93 0.33 4.64
N ASP A 281 34.23 -0.97 4.64
CA ASP A 281 33.96 -1.87 3.52
C ASP A 281 32.60 -2.59 3.59
N LEU A 282 31.73 -2.23 4.54
CA LEU A 282 30.46 -2.91 4.83
C LEU A 282 29.61 -3.15 3.58
N LEU A 283 29.42 -2.10 2.78
CA LEU A 283 28.60 -2.11 1.57
C LEU A 283 29.46 -2.31 0.29
N SER A 284 30.64 -2.91 0.39
CA SER A 284 31.49 -3.22 -0.77
C SER A 284 30.92 -4.37 -1.62
N LYS A 285 31.16 -4.34 -2.94
CA LYS A 285 30.68 -5.40 -3.87
C LYS A 285 31.12 -6.81 -3.49
N ARG A 286 32.30 -6.92 -2.87
CA ARG A 286 32.90 -8.19 -2.45
C ARG A 286 31.98 -8.95 -1.49
N ASN A 287 31.41 -8.24 -0.53
CA ASN A 287 30.54 -8.79 0.51
C ASN A 287 29.25 -9.43 -0.02
N PHE A 288 28.79 -9.02 -1.21
CA PHE A 288 27.60 -9.58 -1.86
C PHE A 288 27.89 -10.88 -2.64
N LEU A 289 29.18 -11.17 -2.90
CA LEU A 289 29.65 -12.31 -3.70
C LEU A 289 30.32 -13.40 -2.86
N GLU A 290 30.72 -13.08 -1.64
CA GLU A 290 31.43 -14.00 -0.75
C GLU A 290 30.48 -14.70 0.22
N ASN A 291 30.91 -15.88 0.66
CA ASN A 291 30.23 -16.66 1.69
C ASN A 291 30.81 -16.29 3.06
N ASP A 292 30.42 -15.14 3.59
CA ASP A 292 30.84 -14.66 4.91
C ASP A 292 29.67 -14.74 5.91
N SER A 293 29.71 -15.75 6.78
CA SER A 293 28.69 -15.97 7.80
C SER A 293 28.81 -15.03 9.01
N TYR A 294 29.93 -14.32 9.15
CA TYR A 294 30.11 -13.29 10.19
C TYR A 294 29.52 -11.94 9.74
N LEU A 295 29.47 -11.69 8.44
CA LEU A 295 28.89 -10.44 7.92
C LEU A 295 27.36 -10.42 8.05
N TRP A 296 26.72 -11.47 7.59
CA TRP A 296 25.28 -11.51 7.41
C TRP A 296 24.58 -12.19 8.59
N GLN A 297 23.36 -11.75 8.90
CA GLN A 297 22.52 -12.38 9.91
C GLN A 297 22.06 -13.77 9.45
N LYS A 298 21.92 -14.71 10.40
CA LYS A 298 21.48 -16.10 10.14
C LYS A 298 20.17 -16.20 9.36
N LYS A 299 19.27 -15.22 9.50
CA LYS A 299 17.96 -15.15 8.84
C LYS A 299 18.01 -14.99 7.32
N VAL A 300 19.17 -14.66 6.73
CA VAL A 300 19.34 -14.53 5.27
C VAL A 300 19.41 -15.90 4.56
N ALA A 301 19.41 -16.98 5.35
CA ALA A 301 19.23 -18.40 5.02
C ALA A 301 20.25 -19.05 4.07
N ASN A 302 20.75 -18.36 3.04
CA ASN A 302 21.68 -18.92 2.05
C ASN A 302 22.70 -17.88 1.53
N PHE A 303 23.98 -18.29 1.40
CA PHE A 303 25.09 -17.45 0.92
C PHE A 303 25.92 -18.15 -0.17
N PRO A 304 26.61 -17.40 -1.07
CA PRO A 304 26.64 -15.94 -1.16
C PRO A 304 25.28 -15.33 -1.52
N LEU A 305 25.10 -14.02 -1.29
CA LEU A 305 23.82 -13.37 -1.56
C LEU A 305 23.46 -13.48 -3.06
N PHE A 306 24.46 -13.25 -3.92
CA PHE A 306 24.37 -13.47 -5.37
C PHE A 306 25.56 -14.28 -5.89
N ASP A 307 25.29 -15.19 -6.83
CA ASP A 307 26.32 -16.05 -7.41
C ASP A 307 27.05 -15.41 -8.61
N CYS A 308 26.59 -14.25 -9.10
CA CYS A 308 27.09 -13.63 -10.33
C CYS A 308 27.55 -12.18 -10.11
N LYS A 309 28.78 -11.87 -10.54
CA LYS A 309 29.36 -10.50 -10.51
C LYS A 309 28.50 -9.49 -11.27
N ARG A 310 27.88 -9.92 -12.37
CA ARG A 310 26.99 -9.07 -13.17
C ARG A 310 25.79 -8.60 -12.37
N THR A 311 25.16 -9.48 -11.60
CA THR A 311 24.02 -9.13 -10.74
C THR A 311 24.40 -8.09 -9.71
N VAL A 312 25.55 -8.24 -9.06
CA VAL A 312 26.04 -7.27 -8.07
C VAL A 312 26.40 -5.94 -8.72
N ASN A 313 27.02 -5.94 -9.90
CA ASN A 313 27.27 -4.69 -10.65
C ASN A 313 25.99 -3.98 -11.06
N TRP A 314 24.94 -4.73 -11.41
CA TRP A 314 23.62 -4.18 -11.69
C TRP A 314 22.98 -3.60 -10.42
N LEU A 315 23.04 -4.32 -9.29
CA LEU A 315 22.53 -3.90 -7.99
C LEU A 315 23.06 -2.52 -7.58
N PHE A 316 24.38 -2.30 -7.70
CA PHE A 316 25.04 -1.04 -7.31
C PHE A 316 24.65 0.17 -8.18
N LYS A 317 23.94 -0.05 -9.30
CA LYS A 317 23.44 1.01 -10.19
C LYS A 317 21.96 1.32 -9.96
N GLN A 318 21.28 0.60 -9.07
CA GLN A 318 19.85 0.78 -8.84
C GLN A 318 19.57 1.86 -7.79
N SER A 319 18.36 2.42 -7.84
CA SER A 319 17.89 3.40 -6.86
C SER A 319 17.48 2.75 -5.53
N ALA A 320 17.30 3.58 -4.50
CA ALA A 320 16.91 3.12 -3.16
C ALA A 320 15.60 2.33 -3.17
N GLU A 321 14.58 2.75 -3.91
CA GLU A 321 13.26 2.12 -3.93
C GLU A 321 13.32 0.67 -4.43
N VAL A 322 14.21 0.38 -5.39
CA VAL A 322 14.43 -0.98 -5.91
C VAL A 322 15.21 -1.81 -4.89
N LEU A 323 16.27 -1.24 -4.33
CA LEU A 323 17.19 -1.94 -3.42
C LEU A 323 16.57 -2.21 -2.04
N ASP A 324 15.71 -1.32 -1.57
CA ASP A 324 14.96 -1.50 -0.33
C ASP A 324 13.97 -2.63 -0.48
N TRP A 325 13.19 -2.63 -1.55
CA TRP A 325 12.29 -3.75 -1.80
C TRP A 325 13.05 -5.08 -1.94
N LEU A 326 14.19 -5.07 -2.65
CA LEU A 326 15.03 -6.26 -2.79
C LEU A 326 15.54 -6.76 -1.44
N SER A 327 16.13 -5.89 -0.62
CA SER A 327 16.65 -6.28 0.70
C SER A 327 15.55 -6.80 1.64
N MET A 328 14.31 -6.35 1.46
CA MET A 328 13.15 -6.80 2.23
C MET A 328 12.75 -8.22 1.88
N ASN A 329 12.90 -8.59 0.60
CA ASN A 329 12.40 -9.83 0.04
C ASN A 329 13.53 -10.82 -0.34
N ILE A 330 14.79 -10.48 -0.05
CA ILE A 330 15.95 -11.27 -0.51
C ILE A 330 16.04 -12.66 0.11
N GLN A 331 15.33 -12.89 1.23
CA GLN A 331 15.22 -14.21 1.86
C GLN A 331 14.50 -15.21 0.94
N HIS A 332 13.62 -14.72 0.04
CA HIS A 332 13.02 -15.55 -0.99
C HIS A 332 14.00 -15.73 -2.15
N SER A 333 14.59 -16.92 -2.27
CA SER A 333 15.57 -17.23 -3.32
C SER A 333 15.04 -16.98 -4.75
N SER A 334 13.73 -17.03 -4.97
CA SER A 334 13.09 -16.64 -6.24
C SER A 334 13.32 -15.16 -6.61
N VAL A 335 13.41 -14.25 -5.62
CA VAL A 335 13.73 -12.84 -5.83
C VAL A 335 15.16 -12.66 -6.32
N ARG A 336 16.11 -13.46 -5.79
CA ARG A 336 17.51 -13.46 -6.25
C ARG A 336 17.63 -13.91 -7.70
N VAL A 337 16.83 -14.91 -8.09
CA VAL A 337 16.71 -15.38 -9.47
C VAL A 337 16.16 -14.28 -10.37
N ALA A 338 15.08 -13.61 -9.96
CA ALA A 338 14.49 -12.50 -10.71
C ALA A 338 15.49 -11.34 -10.90
N ALA A 339 16.19 -10.93 -9.83
CA ALA A 339 17.23 -9.90 -9.89
C ALA A 339 18.39 -10.30 -10.82
N THR A 340 18.83 -11.55 -10.75
CA THR A 340 19.87 -12.07 -11.65
C THR A 340 19.43 -12.06 -13.11
N ALA A 341 18.20 -12.48 -13.40
CA ALA A 341 17.62 -12.43 -14.73
C ALA A 341 17.54 -10.99 -15.26
N LEU A 342 17.13 -10.04 -14.42
CA LEU A 342 17.01 -8.63 -14.78
C LEU A 342 18.38 -7.98 -15.06
N SER A 343 19.44 -8.43 -14.37
CA SER A 343 20.81 -7.94 -14.60
C SER A 343 21.37 -8.22 -16.02
N PHE A 344 20.75 -9.15 -16.76
CA PHE A 344 21.09 -9.43 -18.15
C PHE A 344 20.38 -8.51 -19.15
N ILE A 345 19.43 -7.70 -18.69
CA ILE A 345 18.70 -6.72 -19.49
C ILE A 345 19.36 -5.35 -19.30
N ASP A 346 19.34 -4.52 -20.33
CA ASP A 346 19.75 -3.12 -20.19
C ASP A 346 18.62 -2.31 -19.53
N SER A 347 18.88 -1.81 -18.32
CA SER A 347 17.93 -1.05 -17.52
C SER A 347 18.36 0.40 -17.26
N HIS A 348 19.43 0.90 -17.89
CA HIS A 348 20.00 2.22 -17.56
C HIS A 348 19.03 3.38 -17.80
N HIS A 349 18.14 3.28 -18.79
CA HIS A 349 17.16 4.32 -19.13
C HIS A 349 15.75 4.01 -18.63
N ILE A 350 15.59 2.98 -17.80
CA ILE A 350 14.29 2.57 -17.30
C ILE A 350 14.07 3.18 -15.93
N HIS A 351 12.90 3.81 -15.75
CA HIS A 351 12.53 4.41 -14.47
C HIS A 351 12.49 3.36 -13.34
N PRO A 352 12.99 3.66 -12.13
CA PRO A 352 13.04 2.69 -11.03
C PRO A 352 11.72 2.02 -10.68
N GLN A 353 10.60 2.75 -10.75
CA GLN A 353 9.28 2.18 -10.46
C GLN A 353 8.88 1.08 -11.46
N ILE A 354 9.36 1.14 -12.71
CA ILE A 354 9.13 0.11 -13.72
C ILE A 354 10.00 -1.13 -13.43
N ILE A 355 11.25 -0.92 -13.02
CA ILE A 355 12.16 -1.99 -12.58
C ILE A 355 11.56 -2.72 -11.37
N LEU A 356 11.11 -1.96 -10.38
CA LEU A 356 10.47 -2.47 -9.18
C LEU A 356 9.18 -3.24 -9.49
N ALA A 357 8.30 -2.69 -10.32
CA ALA A 357 7.09 -3.39 -10.77
C ALA A 357 7.42 -4.71 -11.50
N THR A 358 8.49 -4.73 -12.30
CA THR A 358 8.95 -5.95 -12.98
C THR A 358 9.42 -7.00 -11.98
N LEU A 359 10.24 -6.63 -10.99
CA LEU A 359 10.67 -7.57 -9.96
C LEU A 359 9.48 -8.12 -9.15
N GLN A 360 8.57 -7.25 -8.73
CA GLN A 360 7.37 -7.61 -7.97
C GLN A 360 6.44 -8.55 -8.75
N TYR A 361 6.32 -8.36 -10.07
CA TYR A 361 5.51 -9.23 -10.91
C TYR A 361 6.10 -10.66 -10.99
N PHE A 362 7.42 -10.76 -11.20
CA PHE A 362 8.10 -12.04 -11.45
C PHE A 362 8.54 -12.78 -10.18
N GLN A 363 8.50 -12.16 -9.00
CA GLN A 363 9.00 -12.72 -7.74
C GLN A 363 8.47 -14.14 -7.43
N TYR A 364 7.23 -14.47 -7.82
CA TYR A 364 6.60 -15.76 -7.51
C TYR A 364 6.77 -16.83 -8.62
N VAL A 365 7.17 -16.43 -9.83
CA VAL A 365 7.27 -17.35 -10.99
C VAL A 365 8.71 -17.57 -11.43
N ALA A 366 9.63 -16.63 -11.15
CA ALA A 366 11.02 -16.66 -11.60
C ALA A 366 11.72 -17.98 -11.26
N ALA A 367 11.54 -18.49 -10.04
CA ALA A 367 12.09 -19.78 -9.62
C ALA A 367 11.67 -20.94 -10.53
N ARG A 368 10.38 -21.06 -10.87
CA ARG A 368 9.87 -22.15 -11.73
C ARG A 368 10.47 -22.09 -13.13
N LEU A 369 10.49 -20.89 -13.71
CA LEU A 369 10.99 -20.66 -15.07
C LEU A 369 12.51 -20.89 -15.15
N PHE A 370 13.23 -20.48 -14.10
CA PHE A 370 14.66 -20.75 -13.96
C PHE A 370 14.94 -22.24 -13.86
N ILE A 371 14.26 -22.97 -12.95
CA ILE A 371 14.48 -24.40 -12.76
C ILE A 371 14.19 -25.17 -14.05
N HIS A 372 13.13 -24.80 -14.78
CA HIS A 372 12.81 -25.41 -16.06
C HIS A 372 13.99 -25.29 -17.05
N SER A 373 14.51 -24.06 -17.21
CA SER A 373 15.65 -23.80 -18.10
C SER A 373 16.92 -24.50 -17.60
N ALA A 374 17.24 -24.39 -16.31
CA ALA A 374 18.41 -25.01 -15.70
C ALA A 374 18.39 -26.54 -15.84
N HIS A 375 17.24 -27.17 -15.65
CA HIS A 375 17.05 -28.60 -15.83
C HIS A 375 17.31 -29.03 -17.28
N GLN A 376 16.74 -28.33 -18.27
CA GLN A 376 16.99 -28.62 -19.69
C GLN A 376 18.49 -28.57 -20.04
N TYR A 377 19.17 -27.49 -19.62
CA TYR A 377 20.61 -27.34 -19.84
C TYR A 377 21.43 -28.38 -19.06
N ALA A 378 21.04 -28.73 -17.83
CA ALA A 378 21.72 -29.73 -17.03
C ALA A 378 21.71 -31.13 -17.69
N ILE A 379 20.58 -31.51 -18.30
CA ILE A 379 20.46 -32.75 -19.06
C ILE A 379 21.27 -32.67 -20.35
N GLN A 380 21.11 -31.59 -21.13
CA GLN A 380 21.79 -31.42 -22.41
C GLN A 380 23.32 -31.47 -22.29
N TYR A 381 23.87 -30.93 -21.21
CA TYR A 381 25.31 -30.81 -20.98
C TYR A 381 25.86 -31.81 -19.95
N GLY A 382 25.04 -32.76 -19.48
CA GLY A 382 25.48 -33.82 -18.57
C GLY A 382 26.02 -33.34 -17.21
N TRP A 383 25.45 -32.26 -16.65
CA TRP A 383 25.97 -31.63 -15.41
C TRP A 383 25.99 -32.58 -14.20
N PHE A 384 25.06 -33.53 -14.14
CA PHE A 384 24.99 -34.50 -13.03
C PHE A 384 26.11 -35.54 -13.04
N GLN A 385 26.71 -35.82 -14.21
CA GLN A 385 27.85 -36.73 -14.34
C GLN A 385 29.20 -36.00 -14.38
N HIS A 386 29.20 -34.67 -14.33
CA HIS A 386 30.42 -33.87 -14.44
C HIS A 386 31.29 -34.00 -13.18
N GLN A 387 32.61 -34.14 -13.35
CA GLN A 387 33.55 -34.39 -12.24
C GLN A 387 33.58 -33.29 -11.18
N GLN A 388 33.26 -32.05 -11.57
CA GLN A 388 33.21 -30.91 -10.65
C GLN A 388 31.93 -30.90 -9.78
N ASN A 389 30.90 -31.67 -10.14
CA ASN A 389 29.66 -31.72 -9.37
C ASN A 389 29.79 -32.74 -8.22
N GLN A 390 30.14 -32.22 -7.04
CA GLN A 390 30.31 -33.01 -5.82
C GLN A 390 29.11 -32.92 -4.87
N LYS A 391 28.06 -32.16 -5.22
CA LYS A 391 27.01 -31.77 -4.25
C LYS A 391 25.62 -32.31 -4.57
N VAL A 392 25.27 -32.44 -5.85
CA VAL A 392 23.89 -32.75 -6.25
C VAL A 392 23.83 -33.88 -7.27
N ALA A 393 22.74 -34.64 -7.22
CA ALA A 393 22.42 -35.70 -8.15
C ALA A 393 20.93 -35.65 -8.50
N LEU A 394 20.56 -36.16 -9.67
CA LEU A 394 19.18 -36.12 -10.14
C LEU A 394 18.35 -37.22 -9.48
N LYS A 395 17.24 -36.84 -8.84
CA LYS A 395 16.33 -37.80 -8.20
C LYS A 395 15.72 -38.73 -9.26
N GLY A 396 15.78 -40.04 -9.00
CA GLY A 396 15.23 -41.07 -9.89
C GLY A 396 16.24 -41.74 -10.83
N THR A 397 17.53 -41.32 -10.82
CA THR A 397 18.57 -41.94 -11.67
C THR A 397 19.36 -43.05 -10.99
N GLY A 398 18.77 -43.80 -10.04
CA GLY A 398 19.43 -44.92 -9.36
C GLY A 398 20.75 -44.51 -8.69
N GLN A 399 20.68 -43.66 -7.65
CA GLN A 399 21.87 -43.30 -6.87
C GLN A 399 22.45 -44.54 -6.18
N ALA A 400 23.76 -44.74 -6.32
CA ALA A 400 24.46 -45.77 -5.55
C ALA A 400 24.38 -45.46 -4.05
N TYR A 401 24.39 -46.48 -3.19
CA TYR A 401 24.31 -46.33 -1.73
C TYR A 401 25.44 -45.44 -1.16
N GLU A 402 26.57 -45.37 -1.86
CA GLU A 402 27.75 -44.56 -1.47
C GLU A 402 27.70 -43.11 -1.98
N ASP A 403 26.72 -42.74 -2.82
CA ASP A 403 26.59 -41.39 -3.36
C ASP A 403 26.01 -40.42 -2.31
N GLN A 404 26.88 -39.66 -1.63
CA GLN A 404 26.51 -38.69 -0.59
C GLN A 404 25.91 -37.38 -1.13
N ARG A 405 25.73 -37.25 -2.45
CA ARG A 405 25.17 -36.05 -3.07
C ARG A 405 23.66 -35.91 -2.79
N ILE A 406 23.21 -34.66 -2.68
CA ILE A 406 21.81 -34.31 -2.44
C ILE A 406 20.99 -34.65 -3.69
N ALA A 407 19.95 -35.47 -3.53
CA ALA A 407 19.03 -35.84 -4.60
C ALA A 407 18.01 -34.72 -4.87
N ILE A 408 18.13 -34.04 -6.02
CA ILE A 408 17.27 -32.92 -6.39
C ILE A 408 16.30 -33.29 -7.51
N SER A 409 15.10 -32.72 -7.49
CA SER A 409 14.12 -32.78 -8.58
C SER A 409 13.89 -31.37 -9.17
N PRO A 410 13.29 -31.23 -10.36
CA PRO A 410 12.96 -29.92 -10.94
C PRO A 410 11.79 -29.26 -10.19
N SER A 411 12.03 -28.85 -8.95
CA SER A 411 11.05 -28.28 -8.02
C SER A 411 11.65 -27.08 -7.29
N ILE A 412 10.81 -26.09 -6.97
CA ILE A 412 11.19 -24.88 -6.22
C ILE A 412 11.80 -25.23 -4.86
N LEU A 413 11.45 -26.38 -4.29
CA LEU A 413 12.02 -26.86 -3.03
C LEU A 413 13.56 -27.01 -3.08
N TYR A 414 14.12 -27.24 -4.27
CA TYR A 414 15.56 -27.40 -4.49
C TYR A 414 16.18 -26.19 -5.19
N LEU A 415 15.56 -25.01 -5.10
CA LEU A 415 15.96 -23.85 -5.88
C LEU A 415 17.41 -23.42 -5.62
N ASP A 416 17.84 -23.46 -4.36
CA ASP A 416 19.20 -23.06 -4.00
C ASP A 416 20.24 -24.09 -4.42
N GLU A 417 19.90 -25.37 -4.41
CA GLU A 417 20.71 -26.44 -5.00
C GLU A 417 20.83 -26.28 -6.52
N TRP A 418 19.75 -25.91 -7.22
CA TRP A 418 19.78 -25.61 -8.65
C TRP A 418 20.65 -24.39 -8.98
N ARG A 419 20.59 -23.34 -8.15
CA ARG A 419 21.46 -22.16 -8.27
C ARG A 419 22.92 -22.51 -8.01
N GLY A 420 23.18 -23.31 -6.97
CA GLY A 420 24.50 -23.81 -6.62
C GLY A 420 25.10 -24.68 -7.73
N LEU A 421 24.30 -25.57 -8.32
CA LEU A 421 24.70 -26.39 -9.47
C LEU A 421 25.07 -25.51 -10.66
N LEU A 422 24.25 -24.52 -11.00
CA LEU A 422 24.57 -23.59 -12.08
C LEU A 422 25.88 -22.85 -11.81
N ARG A 423 26.10 -22.34 -10.59
CA ARG A 423 27.35 -21.66 -10.23
C ARG A 423 28.56 -22.58 -10.39
N ASP A 424 28.46 -23.80 -9.88
CA ASP A 424 29.58 -24.73 -9.85
C ASP A 424 29.89 -25.25 -11.29
N MET A 425 28.88 -25.35 -12.18
CA MET A 425 29.03 -25.85 -13.56
C MET A 425 29.25 -24.77 -14.63
N ALA A 426 28.77 -23.55 -14.41
CA ALA A 426 28.96 -22.43 -15.33
C ALA A 426 30.31 -21.78 -15.08
N LEU A 427 31.38 -22.37 -15.65
CA LEU A 427 32.74 -21.84 -15.56
C LEU A 427 32.89 -20.41 -16.14
N ASN A 428 31.94 -19.97 -16.99
CA ASN A 428 31.91 -18.65 -17.63
C ASN A 428 30.49 -18.04 -17.62
N ASP A 429 30.39 -16.71 -17.53
CA ASP A 429 29.13 -15.93 -17.53
C ASP A 429 28.19 -16.24 -18.72
N HIS A 430 28.73 -16.78 -19.80
CA HIS A 430 27.96 -17.16 -20.99
C HIS A 430 26.93 -18.27 -20.73
N MET A 431 27.28 -19.31 -19.96
CA MET A 431 26.34 -20.38 -19.63
C MET A 431 25.25 -19.90 -18.68
N THR A 432 25.62 -19.10 -17.68
CA THR A 432 24.67 -18.42 -16.81
C THR A 432 23.68 -17.59 -17.63
N LYS A 433 24.18 -16.77 -18.57
CA LYS A 433 23.31 -15.98 -19.46
C LYS A 433 22.35 -16.86 -20.26
N LYS A 434 22.79 -18.00 -20.80
CA LYS A 434 21.94 -18.91 -21.56
C LYS A 434 20.77 -19.43 -20.73
N VAL A 435 21.04 -19.90 -19.51
CA VAL A 435 19.99 -20.41 -18.60
C VAL A 435 18.97 -19.30 -18.26
N TYR A 436 19.43 -18.07 -18.05
CA TYR A 436 18.54 -16.95 -17.74
C TYR A 436 17.87 -16.32 -18.96
N THR A 437 18.28 -16.64 -20.19
CA THR A 437 17.87 -15.91 -21.40
C THR A 437 16.35 -15.89 -21.59
N ASN A 438 15.67 -17.03 -21.42
CA ASN A 438 14.23 -17.11 -21.60
C ASN A 438 13.48 -16.24 -20.57
N LEU A 439 13.88 -16.32 -19.30
CA LEU A 439 13.31 -15.48 -18.24
C LEU A 439 13.58 -13.99 -18.49
N SER A 440 14.82 -13.62 -18.82
CA SER A 440 15.19 -12.23 -19.13
C SER A 440 14.38 -11.66 -20.31
N ARG A 441 14.11 -12.45 -21.36
CA ARG A 441 13.31 -12.00 -22.51
C ARG A 441 11.87 -11.69 -22.14
N VAL A 442 11.25 -12.54 -21.31
CA VAL A 442 9.88 -12.31 -20.84
C VAL A 442 9.80 -11.11 -19.90
N MET A 443 10.75 -10.98 -18.97
CA MET A 443 10.86 -9.79 -18.11
C MET A 443 11.08 -8.52 -18.92
N GLN A 444 11.90 -8.57 -19.97
CA GLN A 444 12.13 -7.45 -20.88
C GLN A 444 10.86 -7.06 -21.63
N ALA A 445 10.08 -8.03 -22.11
CA ALA A 445 8.81 -7.78 -22.80
C ALA A 445 7.81 -7.05 -21.88
N PHE A 446 7.71 -7.46 -20.61
CA PHE A 446 6.89 -6.78 -19.60
C PHE A 446 7.39 -5.35 -19.32
N MET A 447 8.69 -5.21 -19.07
CA MET A 447 9.32 -3.92 -18.77
C MET A 447 9.15 -2.92 -19.92
N GLN A 448 9.32 -3.36 -21.17
CA GLN A 448 9.09 -2.54 -22.36
C GLN A 448 7.63 -2.16 -22.54
N HIS A 449 6.70 -3.03 -22.17
CA HIS A 449 5.27 -2.72 -22.20
C HIS A 449 4.92 -1.62 -21.19
N LEU A 450 5.40 -1.73 -19.95
CA LEU A 450 5.23 -0.69 -18.94
C LEU A 450 5.91 0.63 -19.35
N TYR A 451 7.12 0.56 -19.90
CA TYR A 451 7.83 1.74 -20.41
C TYR A 451 7.00 2.46 -21.48
N LYS A 452 6.45 1.73 -22.46
CA LYS A 452 5.58 2.32 -23.49
C LYS A 452 4.30 2.91 -22.90
N ALA A 453 3.70 2.26 -21.89
CA ALA A 453 2.47 2.75 -21.25
C ALA A 453 2.68 4.03 -20.41
N THR A 454 3.94 4.33 -20.06
CA THR A 454 4.30 5.41 -19.13
C THR A 454 5.22 6.48 -19.75
N GLN A 455 5.59 6.34 -21.02
CA GLN A 455 6.59 7.17 -21.68
C GLN A 455 6.24 8.67 -21.72
N ASP A 456 4.96 8.99 -21.81
CA ASP A 456 4.41 10.35 -21.86
C ASP A 456 4.01 10.88 -20.48
N LEU A 457 4.18 10.10 -19.41
CA LEU A 457 3.83 10.51 -18.05
C LEU A 457 4.95 11.35 -17.42
N PRO A 458 4.61 12.42 -16.68
CA PRO A 458 5.56 13.15 -15.83
C PRO A 458 6.21 12.27 -14.76
N VAL A 459 7.44 12.61 -14.35
CA VAL A 459 8.26 11.80 -13.42
C VAL A 459 7.60 11.61 -12.05
N ASP A 460 6.97 12.65 -11.52
CA ASP A 460 6.23 12.62 -10.25
C ASP A 460 5.00 11.69 -10.32
N VAL A 461 4.38 11.55 -11.50
CA VAL A 461 3.28 10.59 -11.71
C VAL A 461 3.79 9.15 -11.75
N LEU A 462 5.04 8.91 -12.16
CA LEU A 462 5.61 7.56 -12.25
C LEU A 462 5.72 6.86 -10.89
N ALA A 463 5.75 7.61 -9.78
CA ALA A 463 5.67 7.05 -8.43
C ALA A 463 4.40 6.21 -8.21
N TYR A 464 3.32 6.51 -8.94
CA TYR A 464 1.98 5.97 -8.71
C TYR A 464 1.52 4.92 -9.72
N ILE A 465 2.41 4.43 -10.59
CA ILE A 465 2.03 3.42 -11.61
C ILE A 465 1.57 2.11 -10.98
N ARG A 466 2.05 1.79 -9.77
CA ARG A 466 1.68 0.57 -9.04
C ARG A 466 0.32 0.76 -8.35
N PRO A 467 -0.56 -0.26 -8.32
CA PRO A 467 -1.87 -0.12 -7.70
C PRO A 467 -1.83 0.27 -6.21
N GLN A 468 -0.82 -0.18 -5.46
CA GLN A 468 -0.71 0.07 -4.02
C GLN A 468 -0.47 1.55 -3.72
N THR A 469 0.41 2.19 -4.48
CA THR A 469 0.77 3.62 -4.33
C THR A 469 -0.37 4.56 -4.74
N GLN A 470 -1.38 4.08 -5.47
CA GLN A 470 -2.56 4.90 -5.81
C GLN A 470 -3.48 5.17 -4.60
N GLN A 471 -3.17 4.62 -3.42
CA GLN A 471 -3.84 4.91 -2.15
C GLN A 471 -3.16 6.05 -1.38
N ASP A 472 -1.99 6.50 -1.84
CA ASP A 472 -1.21 7.52 -1.16
C ASP A 472 -1.92 8.87 -1.19
N ARG A 473 -1.68 9.69 -0.16
CA ARG A 473 -2.30 10.99 0.08
C ARG A 473 -2.23 11.92 -1.13
N ASP A 474 -1.05 12.04 -1.70
CA ASP A 474 -0.79 13.03 -2.75
C ASP A 474 -1.21 12.55 -4.15
N PHE A 475 -1.62 11.29 -4.32
CA PHE A 475 -1.89 10.72 -5.63
C PHE A 475 -2.89 11.55 -6.46
N TYR A 476 -4.05 11.91 -5.87
CA TYR A 476 -5.05 12.72 -6.57
C TYR A 476 -4.56 14.15 -6.84
N HIS A 477 -3.83 14.74 -5.90
CA HIS A 477 -3.26 16.08 -6.06
C HIS A 477 -2.23 16.10 -7.19
N VAL A 478 -1.35 15.10 -7.28
CA VAL A 478 -0.36 14.94 -8.35
C VAL A 478 -1.03 14.75 -9.71
N LEU A 479 -2.09 13.95 -9.80
CA LEU A 479 -2.86 13.80 -11.04
C LEU A 479 -3.53 15.11 -11.47
N GLN A 480 -4.14 15.85 -10.53
CA GLN A 480 -4.78 17.13 -10.80
C GLN A 480 -3.77 18.18 -11.26
N ARG A 481 -2.61 18.28 -10.59
CA ARG A 481 -1.50 19.19 -10.97
C ARG A 481 -1.04 18.94 -12.40
N ASN A 482 -0.93 17.68 -12.80
CA ASN A 482 -0.51 17.26 -14.13
C ASN A 482 -1.67 17.17 -15.15
N ARG A 483 -2.90 17.52 -14.75
CA ARG A 483 -4.12 17.49 -15.60
C ARG A 483 -4.42 16.12 -16.20
N ILE A 484 -4.14 15.04 -15.47
CA ILE A 484 -4.38 13.66 -15.92
C ILE A 484 -5.67 13.13 -15.28
N PRO A 485 -6.72 12.79 -16.05
CA PRO A 485 -7.92 12.17 -15.50
C PRO A 485 -7.62 10.79 -14.91
N PHE A 486 -8.11 10.53 -13.69
CA PHE A 486 -7.92 9.26 -12.98
C PHE A 486 -8.29 8.02 -13.80
N VAL A 487 -9.43 8.06 -14.49
CA VAL A 487 -9.91 6.93 -15.31
C VAL A 487 -8.97 6.67 -16.49
N GLU A 488 -8.40 7.72 -17.07
CA GLU A 488 -7.45 7.61 -18.17
C GLU A 488 -6.11 7.04 -17.70
N PHE A 489 -5.60 7.55 -16.57
CA PHE A 489 -4.39 7.02 -15.94
C PHE A 489 -4.50 5.51 -15.70
N ARG A 490 -5.59 5.05 -15.07
CA ARG A 490 -5.79 3.62 -14.80
C ARG A 490 -5.90 2.80 -16.07
N LYS A 491 -6.62 3.28 -17.11
CA LYS A 491 -6.82 2.56 -18.37
C LYS A 491 -5.51 2.15 -19.05
N ARG A 492 -4.43 2.93 -18.90
CA ARG A 492 -3.10 2.65 -19.47
C ARG A 492 -2.49 1.32 -19.01
N PHE A 493 -2.86 0.87 -17.81
CA PHE A 493 -2.32 -0.35 -17.20
C PHE A 493 -3.25 -1.56 -17.36
N TYR A 494 -4.25 -1.49 -18.23
CA TYR A 494 -5.11 -2.63 -18.56
C TYR A 494 -4.77 -3.20 -19.92
N LEU A 495 -4.58 -4.52 -19.96
CA LEU A 495 -4.54 -5.30 -21.18
C LEU A 495 -5.97 -5.57 -21.63
N GLN A 496 -6.24 -5.24 -22.89
CA GLN A 496 -7.55 -5.42 -23.51
C GLN A 496 -7.42 -6.40 -24.66
N ASN A 497 -8.17 -7.49 -24.60
CA ASN A 497 -8.33 -8.41 -25.72
C ASN A 497 -9.76 -8.96 -25.70
N GLN A 498 -10.51 -8.72 -26.78
CA GLN A 498 -11.92 -9.05 -26.90
C GLN A 498 -12.72 -8.54 -25.69
N HIS A 499 -13.22 -9.45 -24.85
CA HIS A 499 -14.06 -9.17 -23.69
C HIS A 499 -13.33 -9.27 -22.35
N VAL A 500 -12.01 -9.48 -22.36
CA VAL A 500 -11.16 -9.62 -21.17
C VAL A 500 -10.44 -8.30 -20.90
N ARG A 501 -10.61 -7.79 -19.68
CA ARG A 501 -9.94 -6.59 -19.17
C ARG A 501 -9.16 -6.95 -17.92
N GLU A 502 -7.86 -7.17 -18.08
CA GLU A 502 -6.97 -7.53 -16.97
C GLU A 502 -5.92 -6.46 -16.73
N SER A 503 -5.59 -6.21 -15.47
CA SER A 503 -4.48 -5.31 -15.14
C SER A 503 -3.16 -5.99 -15.54
N VAL A 504 -2.21 -5.22 -16.09
CA VAL A 504 -0.84 -5.68 -16.37
C VAL A 504 -0.13 -6.18 -15.10
N PHE A 505 -0.57 -5.72 -13.93
CA PHE A 505 -0.01 -6.11 -12.63
C PHE A 505 -0.62 -7.39 -12.04
N ASN A 506 -1.70 -7.92 -12.65
CA ASN A 506 -2.35 -9.15 -12.19
C ASN A 506 -1.59 -10.40 -12.65
N GLY A 507 -1.80 -11.52 -11.94
CA GLY A 507 -1.14 -12.80 -12.24
C GLY A 507 -1.52 -13.47 -13.56
N TYR A 508 -2.41 -12.89 -14.36
CA TYR A 508 -3.04 -13.56 -15.51
C TYR A 508 -2.03 -14.15 -16.51
N VAL A 509 -1.06 -13.36 -16.99
CA VAL A 509 0.00 -13.86 -17.88
C VAL A 509 1.01 -14.70 -17.12
N ARG A 510 1.30 -14.34 -15.86
CA ARG A 510 2.27 -15.03 -15.00
C ARG A 510 1.91 -16.50 -14.83
N ASP A 511 0.63 -16.80 -14.67
CA ASP A 511 0.14 -18.16 -14.43
C ASP A 511 0.25 -19.04 -15.70
N TYR A 512 0.26 -18.42 -16.89
CA TYR A 512 0.49 -19.09 -18.18
C TYR A 512 1.98 -19.39 -18.47
N LEU A 513 2.91 -18.57 -17.96
CA LEU A 513 4.34 -18.68 -18.31
C LEU A 513 4.97 -20.07 -18.13
N PRO A 514 4.65 -20.86 -17.08
CA PRO A 514 5.20 -22.22 -16.95
C PRO A 514 4.85 -23.13 -18.12
N GLU A 515 3.62 -23.05 -18.64
CA GLU A 515 3.18 -23.81 -19.81
C GLU A 515 3.80 -23.27 -21.11
N TYR A 516 3.99 -21.96 -21.20
CA TYR A 516 4.71 -21.38 -22.33
C TYR A 516 6.16 -21.89 -22.41
N PHE A 517 6.85 -22.03 -21.27
CA PHE A 517 8.23 -22.53 -21.23
C PHE A 517 8.31 -24.04 -21.48
N SER A 518 7.31 -24.83 -21.07
CA SER A 518 7.28 -26.27 -21.35
C SER A 518 7.14 -26.57 -22.84
N THR A 519 6.44 -25.70 -23.57
CA THR A 519 6.19 -25.84 -25.02
C THR A 519 7.26 -25.19 -25.90
N HIS A 520 7.99 -24.19 -25.38
CA HIS A 520 8.99 -23.44 -26.15
C HIS A 520 10.39 -23.56 -25.52
N ALA A 521 11.28 -24.28 -26.20
CA ALA A 521 12.68 -24.40 -25.77
C ALA A 521 13.41 -23.04 -25.76
N ASP A 522 13.11 -22.17 -26.73
CA ASP A 522 13.69 -20.84 -26.86
C ASP A 522 12.60 -19.77 -26.99
N VAL A 523 12.70 -18.71 -26.19
CA VAL A 523 11.79 -17.56 -26.25
C VAL A 523 12.27 -16.55 -27.28
N ALA A 524 11.48 -16.16 -28.27
CA ALA A 524 11.95 -15.23 -29.32
C ALA A 524 12.35 -13.84 -28.78
N LYS A 525 13.33 -13.18 -29.44
CA LYS A 525 13.80 -11.83 -29.03
C LYS A 525 12.75 -10.72 -29.27
N ASN A 526 11.87 -10.90 -30.24
CA ASN A 526 10.81 -9.96 -30.62
C ASN A 526 9.49 -10.23 -29.88
N LEU A 527 9.51 -11.01 -28.81
CA LEU A 527 8.34 -11.29 -27.99
C LEU A 527 7.77 -9.98 -27.42
N THR A 528 6.45 -9.83 -27.51
CA THR A 528 5.75 -8.69 -26.92
C THR A 528 4.88 -9.15 -25.76
N TRP A 529 4.65 -8.26 -24.79
CA TRP A 529 3.74 -8.56 -23.69
C TRP A 529 2.30 -8.79 -24.17
N SER A 530 1.86 -8.02 -25.17
CA SER A 530 0.53 -8.17 -25.78
C SER A 530 0.35 -9.52 -26.46
N SER A 531 1.37 -10.06 -27.14
CA SER A 531 1.30 -11.41 -27.72
C SER A 531 1.22 -12.49 -26.65
N LEU A 532 1.98 -12.38 -25.56
CA LEU A 532 1.88 -13.29 -24.42
C LEU A 532 0.50 -13.22 -23.76
N PHE A 533 -0.07 -12.02 -23.65
CA PHE A 533 -1.42 -11.84 -23.11
C PHE A 533 -2.48 -12.52 -23.97
N ALA A 534 -2.43 -12.36 -25.29
CA ALA A 534 -3.36 -13.04 -26.20
C ALA A 534 -3.27 -14.58 -26.08
N GLN A 535 -2.06 -15.12 -25.94
CA GLN A 535 -1.85 -16.56 -25.72
C GLN A 535 -2.36 -17.00 -24.34
N ALA A 536 -2.10 -16.22 -23.28
CA ALA A 536 -2.62 -16.48 -21.95
C ALA A 536 -4.16 -16.51 -21.93
N VAL A 537 -4.82 -15.60 -22.66
CA VAL A 537 -6.28 -15.60 -22.80
C VAL A 537 -6.77 -16.91 -23.44
N ALA A 538 -6.12 -17.35 -24.51
CA ALA A 538 -6.47 -18.64 -25.15
C ALA A 538 -6.26 -19.83 -24.20
N TRP A 539 -5.17 -19.82 -23.43
CA TRP A 539 -4.82 -20.87 -22.47
C TRP A 539 -5.79 -20.95 -21.28
N HIS A 540 -6.08 -19.83 -20.62
CA HIS A 540 -7.05 -19.78 -19.51
C HIS A 540 -8.43 -20.24 -19.96
N ASN A 541 -8.86 -19.81 -21.16
CA ASN A 541 -10.11 -20.29 -21.75
C ASN A 541 -10.10 -21.82 -21.97
N HIS A 542 -8.95 -22.37 -22.40
CA HIS A 542 -8.80 -23.81 -22.60
C HIS A 542 -8.87 -24.58 -21.28
N ILE A 543 -8.19 -24.11 -20.23
CA ILE A 543 -8.24 -24.72 -18.89
C ILE A 543 -9.64 -24.67 -18.32
N GLN A 544 -10.29 -23.51 -18.34
CA GLN A 544 -11.66 -23.36 -17.85
C GLN A 544 -12.60 -24.33 -18.58
N LYS A 545 -12.45 -24.46 -19.90
CA LYS A 545 -13.20 -25.45 -20.69
C LYS A 545 -12.92 -26.87 -20.20
N GLN A 546 -11.66 -27.25 -20.02
CA GLN A 546 -11.28 -28.58 -19.54
C GLN A 546 -11.82 -28.87 -18.13
N GLU A 547 -11.77 -27.92 -17.21
CA GLU A 547 -12.27 -28.08 -15.84
C GLU A 547 -13.79 -28.28 -15.82
N ILE A 548 -14.53 -27.49 -16.59
CA ILE A 548 -15.98 -27.64 -16.71
C ILE A 548 -16.32 -29.00 -17.35
N VAL A 549 -15.63 -29.38 -18.42
CA VAL A 549 -15.80 -30.70 -19.06
C VAL A 549 -15.46 -31.83 -18.09
N ALA A 550 -14.38 -31.72 -17.30
CA ALA A 550 -13.98 -32.73 -16.33
C ALA A 550 -14.98 -32.85 -15.18
N LYS A 551 -15.52 -31.71 -14.69
CA LYS A 551 -16.58 -31.69 -13.69
C LYS A 551 -17.83 -32.40 -14.20
N LEU A 552 -18.27 -32.05 -15.42
CA LEU A 552 -19.43 -32.68 -16.05
C LEU A 552 -19.21 -34.16 -16.36
N LYS A 553 -18.02 -34.58 -16.77
CA LYS A 553 -17.67 -36.01 -16.97
C LYS A 553 -17.62 -36.80 -15.66
N LYS A 554 -17.27 -36.16 -14.54
CA LYS A 554 -17.26 -36.78 -13.22
C LYS A 554 -18.68 -36.96 -12.68
N GLU A 555 -19.57 -36.03 -13.00
CA GLU A 555 -20.97 -36.06 -12.59
C GLU A 555 -21.84 -36.91 -13.55
N PHE A 556 -21.46 -37.07 -14.83
CA PHE A 556 -22.27 -37.73 -15.85
C PHE A 556 -21.46 -38.61 -16.83
N ALA A 557 -21.98 -39.79 -17.16
CA ALA A 557 -21.29 -40.81 -17.96
C ALA A 557 -21.33 -40.62 -19.50
N LEU A 558 -21.96 -39.55 -20.01
CA LEU A 558 -22.14 -39.35 -21.47
C LEU A 558 -21.63 -37.98 -21.91
N ALA A 559 -20.71 -37.98 -22.88
CA ALA A 559 -20.17 -36.76 -23.51
C ALA A 559 -21.07 -36.20 -24.64
N SER A 560 -22.20 -36.85 -24.92
CA SER A 560 -23.16 -36.48 -25.96
C SER A 560 -24.57 -36.95 -25.56
N TRP A 561 -25.55 -36.05 -25.56
CA TRP A 561 -26.97 -36.37 -25.43
C TRP A 561 -27.62 -36.57 -26.81
N THR A 562 -28.75 -37.27 -26.87
CA THR A 562 -29.54 -37.41 -28.09
C THR A 562 -30.09 -36.04 -28.50
N ALA A 563 -29.54 -35.45 -29.55
CA ALA A 563 -30.04 -34.20 -30.10
C ALA A 563 -31.47 -34.37 -30.63
N ARG A 564 -32.33 -33.36 -30.40
CA ARG A 564 -33.73 -33.41 -30.87
C ARG A 564 -33.83 -33.17 -32.37
N THR A 565 -32.94 -32.36 -32.91
CA THR A 565 -32.84 -32.08 -34.34
C THR A 565 -31.68 -32.85 -34.95
N GLN A 566 -31.87 -33.41 -36.14
CA GLN A 566 -30.76 -34.02 -36.90
C GLN A 566 -30.07 -32.99 -37.80
N ALA A 567 -30.80 -31.99 -38.29
CA ALA A 567 -30.27 -30.92 -39.15
C ALA A 567 -29.29 -30.00 -38.38
N PRO A 568 -28.24 -29.46 -39.05
CA PRO A 568 -27.28 -28.55 -38.41
C PRO A 568 -27.91 -27.22 -37.97
N PHE A 569 -28.96 -26.78 -38.66
CA PHE A 569 -29.82 -25.67 -38.26
C PHE A 569 -31.18 -25.81 -38.94
N LEU A 570 -32.19 -25.13 -38.40
CA LEU A 570 -33.54 -25.01 -38.94
C LEU A 570 -33.81 -23.56 -39.33
N LEU A 571 -34.53 -23.35 -40.43
CA LEU A 571 -34.96 -22.03 -40.89
C LEU A 571 -36.47 -21.90 -40.69
N TYR A 572 -36.89 -20.84 -40.00
CA TYR A 572 -38.30 -20.55 -39.72
C TYR A 572 -38.52 -19.03 -39.79
N PHE A 573 -39.37 -18.56 -40.70
CA PHE A 573 -39.61 -17.13 -40.96
C PHE A 573 -38.32 -16.29 -41.10
N ASN A 574 -37.34 -16.76 -41.89
CA ASN A 574 -36.01 -16.15 -42.07
C ASN A 574 -35.11 -16.12 -40.82
N TRP A 575 -35.56 -16.69 -39.70
CA TRP A 575 -34.71 -16.94 -38.53
C TRP A 575 -34.03 -18.29 -38.63
N ARG A 576 -32.76 -18.31 -38.23
CA ARG A 576 -31.95 -19.52 -38.14
C ARG A 576 -31.86 -19.99 -36.70
N PHE A 577 -32.28 -21.22 -36.45
CA PHE A 577 -32.22 -21.91 -35.16
C PHE A 577 -31.21 -23.05 -35.23
N GLU A 578 -30.13 -22.96 -34.45
CA GLU A 578 -29.09 -23.98 -34.33
C GLU A 578 -29.17 -24.61 -32.94
N GLU A 579 -29.56 -25.88 -32.84
CA GLU A 579 -29.55 -26.59 -31.56
C GLU A 579 -28.11 -26.72 -31.05
N LEU A 580 -27.90 -26.42 -29.78
CA LEU A 580 -26.61 -26.60 -29.13
C LEU A 580 -26.47 -28.08 -28.74
N LYS A 581 -25.88 -28.89 -29.63
CA LYS A 581 -25.83 -30.37 -29.51
C LYS A 581 -24.59 -30.91 -28.78
N SER A 582 -23.65 -30.05 -28.44
CA SER A 582 -22.41 -30.45 -27.77
C SER A 582 -22.09 -29.49 -26.64
N LEU A 583 -21.48 -30.05 -25.60
CA LEU A 583 -20.99 -29.26 -24.47
C LEU A 583 -19.99 -28.19 -24.92
N ASP A 584 -19.17 -28.50 -25.93
CA ASP A 584 -18.23 -27.56 -26.53
C ASP A 584 -18.93 -26.32 -27.13
N ARG A 585 -20.05 -26.53 -27.83
CA ARG A 585 -20.82 -25.44 -28.43
C ARG A 585 -21.55 -24.61 -27.36
N ILE A 586 -22.09 -25.28 -26.33
CA ILE A 586 -22.71 -24.63 -25.17
C ILE A 586 -21.70 -23.71 -24.46
N LEU A 587 -20.49 -24.20 -24.19
CA LEU A 587 -19.45 -23.42 -23.51
C LEU A 587 -18.93 -22.26 -24.38
N GLU A 588 -18.85 -22.45 -25.70
CA GLU A 588 -18.46 -21.40 -26.63
C GLU A 588 -19.49 -20.26 -26.65
N GLU A 589 -20.78 -20.58 -26.75
CA GLU A 589 -21.87 -19.59 -26.76
C GLU A 589 -22.01 -18.91 -25.39
N ALA A 590 -21.89 -19.65 -24.28
CA ALA A 590 -21.85 -19.11 -22.92
C ALA A 590 -20.74 -18.07 -22.74
N ARG A 591 -19.57 -18.30 -23.37
CA ARG A 591 -18.41 -17.41 -23.30
C ARG A 591 -18.55 -16.19 -24.21
N ILE A 592 -18.90 -16.37 -25.48
CA ILE A 592 -19.01 -15.26 -26.46
C ILE A 592 -20.10 -14.29 -26.01
N PHE A 593 -21.19 -14.81 -25.45
CA PHE A 593 -22.36 -14.01 -25.13
C PHE A 593 -22.56 -13.78 -23.63
N ARG A 594 -21.65 -14.25 -22.76
CA ARG A 594 -21.77 -14.14 -21.29
C ARG A 594 -23.15 -14.57 -20.77
N ASN A 595 -23.73 -15.56 -21.43
CA ASN A 595 -25.06 -16.03 -21.11
C ASN A 595 -24.94 -17.15 -20.06
N CYS A 596 -25.50 -16.91 -18.88
CA CYS A 596 -25.49 -17.87 -17.79
C CYS A 596 -26.37 -19.09 -18.08
N LEU A 597 -27.34 -19.00 -19.00
CA LEU A 597 -28.20 -20.13 -19.37
C LEU A 597 -27.42 -21.37 -19.78
N ALA A 598 -26.54 -21.23 -20.76
CA ALA A 598 -25.87 -22.37 -21.38
C ALA A 598 -25.00 -23.11 -20.36
N ALA A 599 -24.31 -22.40 -19.47
CA ALA A 599 -23.50 -22.99 -18.41
C ALA A 599 -24.32 -23.51 -17.21
N SER A 600 -25.40 -22.83 -16.82
CA SER A 600 -26.21 -23.18 -15.64
C SER A 600 -27.19 -24.33 -15.93
N TYR A 601 -27.64 -24.47 -17.19
CA TYR A 601 -28.53 -25.53 -17.63
C TYR A 601 -27.79 -26.64 -18.38
N ALA A 602 -26.46 -26.58 -18.51
CA ALA A 602 -25.65 -27.64 -19.11
C ALA A 602 -25.97 -29.02 -18.49
N GLN A 603 -26.19 -29.06 -17.17
CA GLN A 603 -26.63 -30.26 -16.46
C GLN A 603 -27.99 -30.77 -16.96
N ARG A 604 -29.03 -29.91 -16.96
CA ARG A 604 -30.38 -30.29 -17.40
C ARG A 604 -30.43 -30.65 -18.89
N ILE A 605 -29.57 -30.05 -19.70
CA ILE A 605 -29.41 -30.39 -21.13
C ILE A 605 -28.80 -31.79 -21.28
N VAL A 606 -27.76 -32.11 -20.50
CA VAL A 606 -27.15 -33.45 -20.47
C VAL A 606 -28.14 -34.52 -19.97
N GLU A 607 -28.98 -34.18 -18.98
CA GLU A 607 -30.03 -35.04 -18.43
C GLU A 607 -31.21 -35.24 -19.39
N GLY A 608 -31.25 -34.51 -20.51
CA GLY A 608 -32.34 -34.57 -21.49
C GLY A 608 -33.61 -33.86 -21.03
N GLU A 609 -33.54 -33.01 -20.01
CA GLU A 609 -34.66 -32.22 -19.48
C GLU A 609 -34.73 -30.80 -20.07
N TYR A 610 -33.73 -30.42 -20.86
CA TYR A 610 -33.60 -29.06 -21.39
C TYR A 610 -32.95 -29.07 -22.76
N VAL A 611 -33.33 -28.14 -23.64
CA VAL A 611 -32.76 -27.96 -24.97
C VAL A 611 -32.50 -26.47 -25.17
N ALA A 612 -31.35 -26.13 -25.77
CA ALA A 612 -30.99 -24.75 -26.07
C ALA A 612 -30.75 -24.58 -27.58
N PHE A 613 -31.28 -23.50 -28.14
CA PHE A 613 -31.07 -23.11 -29.53
C PHE A 613 -30.41 -21.74 -29.62
N ARG A 614 -29.44 -21.61 -30.51
CA ARG A 614 -28.93 -20.33 -30.97
C ARG A 614 -29.84 -19.80 -32.07
N MET A 615 -30.51 -18.70 -31.80
CA MET A 615 -31.43 -18.01 -32.68
C MET A 615 -30.73 -16.79 -33.31
N SER A 616 -30.73 -16.70 -34.65
CA SER A 616 -30.07 -15.61 -35.38
C SER A 616 -30.89 -15.14 -36.58
N HIS A 617 -30.83 -13.84 -36.87
CA HIS A 617 -31.49 -13.21 -38.01
C HIS A 617 -30.50 -12.33 -38.78
N PRO A 618 -30.54 -12.27 -40.12
CA PRO A 618 -29.63 -11.42 -40.90
C PRO A 618 -29.63 -9.94 -40.50
N ASP A 619 -30.79 -9.42 -40.08
CA ASP A 619 -30.95 -8.01 -39.71
C ASP A 619 -30.61 -7.72 -38.23
N ILE A 620 -30.23 -8.74 -37.44
CA ILE A 620 -29.90 -8.59 -36.02
C ILE A 620 -28.43 -8.90 -35.80
N HIS A 621 -27.70 -7.93 -35.24
CA HIS A 621 -26.26 -8.01 -35.04
C HIS A 621 -25.83 -9.07 -34.01
N LEU A 622 -26.65 -9.32 -32.98
CA LEU A 622 -26.32 -10.25 -31.89
C LEU A 622 -27.32 -11.42 -31.89
N PRO A 623 -26.84 -12.68 -31.93
CA PRO A 623 -27.72 -13.82 -31.80
C PRO A 623 -28.30 -13.91 -30.38
N LEU A 624 -29.45 -14.57 -30.27
CA LEU A 624 -30.14 -14.86 -29.02
C LEU A 624 -29.98 -16.34 -28.66
N ILE A 625 -30.08 -16.64 -27.37
CA ILE A 625 -30.16 -18.02 -26.88
C ILE A 625 -31.58 -18.29 -26.40
N LEU A 626 -32.24 -19.23 -27.07
CA LEU A 626 -33.54 -19.76 -26.71
C LEU A 626 -33.33 -20.99 -25.82
N GLY A 627 -33.77 -20.90 -24.57
CA GLY A 627 -33.83 -22.01 -23.63
C GLY A 627 -35.22 -22.63 -23.60
N CYS A 628 -35.28 -23.96 -23.60
CA CYS A 628 -36.53 -24.71 -23.58
C CYS A 628 -36.46 -25.89 -22.62
N GLN A 629 -37.53 -26.14 -21.88
CA GLN A 629 -37.68 -27.36 -21.07
C GLN A 629 -38.17 -28.51 -21.96
N LEU A 630 -37.69 -29.73 -21.69
CA LEU A 630 -38.20 -30.93 -22.33
C LEU A 630 -39.08 -31.68 -21.32
N GLN A 631 -40.37 -31.81 -21.62
CA GLN A 631 -41.33 -32.57 -20.80
C GLN A 631 -42.14 -33.49 -21.71
N ASP A 632 -42.20 -34.78 -21.38
CA ASP A 632 -42.95 -35.79 -22.13
C ASP A 632 -42.69 -35.77 -23.66
N GLY A 633 -41.43 -35.52 -24.05
CA GLY A 633 -41.00 -35.48 -25.46
C GLY A 633 -41.31 -34.17 -26.21
N HIS A 634 -41.96 -33.21 -25.56
CA HIS A 634 -42.32 -31.89 -26.09
C HIS A 634 -41.38 -30.81 -25.56
N VAL A 635 -41.02 -29.87 -26.43
CA VAL A 635 -40.21 -28.69 -26.13
C VAL A 635 -41.13 -27.58 -25.64
N ILE A 636 -40.85 -27.00 -24.48
CA ILE A 636 -41.64 -25.93 -23.87
C ILE A 636 -40.76 -24.69 -23.75
N PHE A 637 -41.27 -23.55 -24.20
CA PHE A 637 -40.59 -22.26 -24.07
C PHE A 637 -40.29 -21.96 -22.59
N ASP A 638 -39.02 -21.66 -22.27
CA ASP A 638 -38.61 -21.24 -20.94
C ASP A 638 -38.19 -19.77 -20.96
N GLN A 639 -37.24 -19.43 -21.83
CA GLN A 639 -36.67 -18.08 -21.89
C GLN A 639 -35.93 -17.81 -23.20
N LEU A 640 -35.83 -16.53 -23.58
CA LEU A 640 -35.08 -16.05 -24.73
C LEU A 640 -34.26 -14.83 -24.31
N GLU A 641 -32.95 -14.92 -24.45
CA GLU A 641 -32.02 -13.89 -23.95
C GLU A 641 -30.96 -13.49 -24.96
N TYR A 642 -30.61 -12.21 -24.92
CA TYR A 642 -29.43 -11.61 -25.52
C TYR A 642 -28.16 -11.89 -24.70
N PRO A 643 -27.00 -11.50 -25.22
CA PRO A 643 -25.76 -11.52 -24.45
C PRO A 643 -25.85 -10.73 -23.13
N ASN A 644 -25.19 -11.22 -22.08
CA ASN A 644 -25.26 -10.71 -20.69
C ASN A 644 -26.63 -10.90 -19.98
N ASN A 645 -27.41 -11.90 -20.38
CA ASN A 645 -28.73 -12.22 -19.80
C ASN A 645 -29.77 -11.09 -19.94
N GLN A 646 -29.64 -10.25 -20.97
CA GLN A 646 -30.65 -9.23 -21.27
C GLN A 646 -31.85 -9.92 -21.92
N LYS A 647 -33.07 -9.69 -21.41
CA LYS A 647 -34.29 -10.30 -21.98
C LYS A 647 -34.58 -9.79 -23.39
N ALA A 648 -35.03 -10.70 -24.25
CA ALA A 648 -35.44 -10.37 -25.62
C ALA A 648 -36.78 -9.62 -25.68
N GLU A 649 -37.01 -8.91 -26.77
CA GLU A 649 -38.27 -8.24 -27.07
C GLU A 649 -39.42 -9.25 -27.26
N LEU A 650 -40.65 -8.84 -26.95
CA LEU A 650 -41.83 -9.71 -27.00
C LEU A 650 -42.09 -10.28 -28.41
N GLU A 651 -41.75 -9.52 -29.44
CA GLU A 651 -41.88 -9.94 -30.85
C GLU A 651 -41.01 -11.17 -31.16
N TYR A 652 -39.77 -11.20 -30.66
CA TYR A 652 -38.86 -12.34 -30.86
C TYR A 652 -39.23 -13.53 -29.98
N ILE A 653 -39.77 -13.27 -28.79
CA ILE A 653 -40.35 -14.30 -27.93
C ILE A 653 -41.51 -15.00 -28.66
N ASN A 654 -42.41 -14.25 -29.29
CA ASN A 654 -43.52 -14.82 -30.06
C ASN A 654 -43.02 -15.70 -31.22
N ILE A 655 -41.96 -15.26 -31.93
CA ILE A 655 -41.34 -16.05 -33.01
C ILE A 655 -40.73 -17.34 -32.47
N ALA A 656 -40.04 -17.29 -31.32
CA ALA A 656 -39.47 -18.46 -30.66
C ALA A 656 -40.56 -19.45 -30.19
N GLN A 657 -41.66 -18.97 -29.63
CA GLN A 657 -42.80 -19.80 -29.24
C GLN A 657 -43.46 -20.47 -30.45
N HIS A 658 -43.68 -19.72 -31.54
CA HIS A 658 -44.20 -20.30 -32.79
C HIS A 658 -43.26 -21.33 -33.40
N PHE A 659 -41.95 -21.11 -33.32
CA PHE A 659 -40.96 -22.10 -33.74
C PHE A 659 -41.05 -23.37 -32.90
N ILE A 660 -41.22 -23.25 -31.58
CA ILE A 660 -41.38 -24.39 -30.67
C ILE A 660 -42.65 -25.19 -30.98
N ASP A 661 -43.78 -24.51 -31.16
CA ASP A 661 -45.04 -25.17 -31.54
C ASP A 661 -44.89 -25.94 -32.86
N TRP A 662 -44.25 -25.31 -33.84
CA TRP A 662 -43.94 -25.95 -35.12
C TRP A 662 -42.99 -27.15 -34.95
N LEU A 663 -41.96 -27.03 -34.13
CA LEU A 663 -40.98 -28.09 -33.86
C LEU A 663 -41.65 -29.30 -33.18
N ASN A 664 -42.55 -29.06 -32.23
CA ASN A 664 -43.32 -30.10 -31.54
C ASN A 664 -44.27 -30.85 -32.48
N LEU A 665 -44.80 -30.20 -33.52
CA LEU A 665 -45.63 -30.85 -34.54
C LEU A 665 -44.83 -31.75 -35.50
N GLN A 666 -43.51 -31.55 -35.58
CA GLN A 666 -42.60 -32.35 -36.41
C GLN A 666 -41.96 -33.52 -35.66
N ALA A 667 -42.15 -33.56 -34.35
CA ALA A 667 -41.43 -34.37 -33.37
C ALA A 667 -42.14 -35.69 -33.04
#